data_AF-A0A7J2JLZ2-F1
#
_entry.id   AF-A0A7J2JLZ2-F1
#
_cell.length_a   1.000
_cell.length_b   1.000
_cell.length_c   1.000
_cell.angle_alpha   90.00
_cell.angle_beta   90.00
_cell.angle_gamma   90.00
#
_symmetry.space_group_name_H-M   'P 1'
#
loop_
_entity.id
_entity.type
_entity.pdbx_description
1 polymer ?
#
loop_
_entity_poly.entity_id
_entity_poly.type
_entity_poly.pdbx_seq_one_letter_code
_entity_poly.pdbx_strand_id
1 'polypeptide(L)'
;MRKMDKQEYFNELKEKIASAYDIANKARSLGKDPDVNVEALPAGDLAARVEGLVGPEGIASRIKELGRENIAQIVREILRDASSLSREKKEKCIDQALRTSLAIITEGVVAAPIEGISRIGIKNNPDGSEYLSVYFSGPIRSAGGTAQGLAVVIADFIRKELGLQEYRPTKDELERYVEEIRIYNDRVTRLQYLPLEDDIRTIVMNVPVCIDGDPTEEREVSIHRDLKRVETNRIRGGMCLVIAEGIAQKAMKVMKHAQSLGIDWNWLSEIGKGKGKAVGVGEKEDQKIKPLKGFMSEIVGGRPIFAAPSAKGAFRLRYGRSRISGIAAKSVHPAAMILLDDFIATGTQLKVERPGKGCVATECDSIEGPIVKLKNGSVIRVESSEKARSIVGDVEEILFLGDILISYGDFLQTNTGLLPAGYCEEWWEQEVSKVSNYTKIPRDLSPEDAVQISKQYSVPLHPRYVYHWEDLSVNELRKLANWLVKGKIEDKGLILTNNNPEAKRILELLGVPHEVECNSIVIEEYLPLIYPLGIYDGAVFTEDEFLQKTKNLDGNSNGLELLKLTSRIKIRPKRGTYIGVRMGRPEKAKERKMEPAVHSLFPVGLYGGKERSINTAAERDSISVEIVRYECPRCNLVTISSRCPNCGNSTLMKRICPSCNLVTTLEICPNCKSHTRFFEKRDINLRDLWERAIASVGVANVKGVRGMISQYKIPEPLEKGILRARNGIYVFKDGTVRFDVTNVPLTHFRPREIGVGIEKLRELGYEKDYLGEELRDENQILELRVQDIIIPVNGADYLLRTSRFVDELLQKFYGISPYYNAQKKEDLLGQLVIGLAPHTSAGIIGRIIGFTNANVCFAHPYWHAAKRRNCDGDEDSLMLLLDTLLNFSRKYLPEKRGGQMDAPLVVSTILDPKEIDDEAHKMEIVSHYPLEFYEATWKQKSPSDVNVRIVNDVLDKDPYSGLKFTHDTYNITGPVTETRYVKLSTMKEKVDAQLKVAEKIRAIDEREVAELVIDSHFLRDTYGNLRAFSRQRFRCVKCNASYRRVPLIGKCTKCGGKLLLTVSEGSIRKYMDISMDLSEKYNVSDYLKQRLLLLKKEIDSLFTNDLSKQVGLSDFM
;
A
#
# COMPACT_ATOMS: atom_id res chain seq x y z
N MET A 1 -33.15 -20.20 5.16
CA MET A 1 -31.77 -20.31 4.62
C MET A 1 -30.93 -21.08 5.62
N ARG A 2 -30.57 -22.36 5.36
CA ARG A 2 -29.57 -23.07 6.15
C ARG A 2 -28.22 -22.41 5.86
N LYS A 3 -27.62 -21.82 6.90
CA LYS A 3 -26.37 -21.06 6.88
C LYS A 3 -25.20 -21.96 6.44
N MET A 4 -24.24 -21.37 5.75
CA MET A 4 -22.91 -21.93 5.49
C MET A 4 -22.34 -22.53 6.78
N ASP A 5 -21.83 -23.77 6.76
CA ASP A 5 -21.28 -24.41 7.97
C ASP A 5 -19.88 -23.85 8.28
N LYS A 6 -19.89 -22.64 8.86
CA LYS A 6 -18.72 -21.92 9.36
C LYS A 6 -17.85 -22.81 10.27
N GLN A 7 -18.48 -23.72 11.01
CA GLN A 7 -17.80 -24.52 12.01
C GLN A 7 -16.97 -25.61 11.36
N GLU A 8 -17.50 -26.28 10.33
CA GLU A 8 -16.75 -27.21 9.49
C GLU A 8 -15.53 -26.55 8.84
N TYR A 9 -15.69 -25.37 8.24
CA TYR A 9 -14.58 -24.64 7.62
C TYR A 9 -13.43 -24.36 8.60
N PHE A 10 -13.74 -23.85 9.80
CA PHE A 10 -12.71 -23.56 10.78
C PHE A 10 -12.11 -24.82 11.41
N ASN A 11 -12.88 -25.91 11.51
CA ASN A 11 -12.35 -27.19 11.98
C ASN A 11 -11.35 -27.76 10.97
N GLU A 12 -11.66 -27.74 9.67
CA GLU A 12 -10.74 -28.18 8.60
C GLU A 12 -9.42 -27.38 8.64
N LEU A 13 -9.51 -26.05 8.79
CA LEU A 13 -8.32 -25.21 8.93
C LEU A 13 -7.50 -25.60 10.17
N LYS A 14 -8.14 -25.74 11.34
CA LYS A 14 -7.46 -26.12 12.59
C LYS A 14 -6.73 -27.46 12.46
N GLU A 15 -7.36 -28.46 11.85
CA GLU A 15 -6.76 -29.79 11.64
C GLU A 15 -5.53 -29.71 10.74
N LYS A 16 -5.62 -29.01 9.61
CA LYS A 16 -4.47 -28.80 8.70
C LYS A 16 -3.34 -28.03 9.36
N ILE A 17 -3.66 -27.01 10.15
CA ILE A 17 -2.69 -26.24 10.91
C ILE A 17 -1.98 -27.14 11.93
N ALA A 18 -2.74 -27.88 12.74
CA ALA A 18 -2.19 -28.79 13.73
C ALA A 18 -1.24 -29.82 13.10
N SER A 19 -1.65 -30.44 11.99
CA SER A 19 -0.82 -31.37 11.22
C SER A 19 0.51 -30.75 10.78
N ALA A 20 0.50 -29.52 10.26
CA ALA A 20 1.72 -28.83 9.84
C ALA A 20 2.65 -28.53 11.05
N TYR A 21 2.09 -28.11 12.18
CA TYR A 21 2.85 -27.88 13.41
C TYR A 21 3.44 -29.17 13.98
N ASP A 22 2.71 -30.28 13.96
CA ASP A 22 3.20 -31.59 14.44
C ASP A 22 4.41 -32.06 13.63
N ILE A 23 4.35 -31.95 12.30
CA ILE A 23 5.47 -32.29 11.42
C ILE A 23 6.67 -31.37 11.67
N ALA A 24 6.44 -30.07 11.79
CA ALA A 24 7.50 -29.10 12.04
C ALA A 24 8.16 -29.32 13.41
N ASN A 25 7.39 -29.57 14.47
CA ASN A 25 7.90 -29.90 15.80
C ASN A 25 8.71 -31.20 15.78
N LYS A 26 8.23 -32.24 15.08
CA LYS A 26 8.99 -33.48 14.88
C LYS A 26 10.33 -33.22 14.20
N ALA A 27 10.35 -32.42 13.13
CA ALA A 27 11.59 -32.05 12.43
C ALA A 27 12.56 -31.25 13.33
N ARG A 28 12.05 -30.25 14.04
CA ARG A 28 12.84 -29.39 14.94
C ARG A 28 13.42 -30.14 16.14
N SER A 29 12.68 -31.09 16.70
CA SER A 29 13.12 -31.93 17.82
C SER A 29 14.40 -32.72 17.54
N LEU A 30 14.73 -32.94 16.25
CA LEU A 30 15.99 -33.57 15.83
C LEU A 30 17.21 -32.71 16.14
N GLY A 31 17.06 -31.44 16.53
CA GLY A 31 18.15 -30.55 16.92
C GLY A 31 19.14 -30.25 15.80
N LYS A 32 18.68 -30.25 14.55
CA LYS A 32 19.48 -29.89 13.36
C LYS A 32 19.43 -28.39 13.04
N ASP A 33 18.47 -27.68 13.63
CA ASP A 33 18.23 -26.24 13.48
C ASP A 33 18.78 -25.44 14.68
N PRO A 34 18.75 -24.09 14.63
CA PRO A 34 19.20 -23.26 15.75
C PRO A 34 18.40 -23.46 17.03
N ASP A 35 17.14 -23.90 16.93
CA ASP A 35 16.26 -24.20 18.05
C ASP A 35 15.54 -25.54 17.85
N VAL A 36 15.16 -26.18 18.96
CA VAL A 36 14.51 -27.50 18.98
C VAL A 36 13.00 -27.42 18.89
N ASN A 37 12.43 -26.23 19.06
CA ASN A 37 11.00 -25.96 18.93
C ASN A 37 10.72 -25.08 17.72
N VAL A 38 9.48 -25.12 17.25
CA VAL A 38 8.99 -24.17 16.25
C VAL A 38 8.90 -22.77 16.86
N GLU A 39 9.51 -21.78 16.21
CA GLU A 39 9.67 -20.42 16.75
C GLU A 39 8.60 -19.43 16.29
N ALA A 40 7.84 -19.78 15.25
CA ALA A 40 6.65 -19.06 14.80
C ALA A 40 5.44 -19.60 15.57
N LEU A 41 5.03 -18.89 16.62
CA LEU A 41 4.06 -19.40 17.59
C LEU A 41 2.63 -19.29 17.05
N PRO A 42 1.78 -20.31 17.21
CA PRO A 42 0.37 -20.20 16.84
C PRO A 42 -0.36 -19.29 17.83
N ALA A 43 -1.19 -18.38 17.32
CA ALA A 43 -2.12 -17.60 18.13
C ALA A 43 -3.56 -17.79 17.64
N GLY A 44 -4.47 -18.06 18.56
CA GLY A 44 -5.90 -18.21 18.27
C GLY A 44 -6.66 -16.89 18.25
N ASP A 45 -6.21 -15.91 19.03
CA ASP A 45 -6.89 -14.64 19.29
C ASP A 45 -5.90 -13.53 19.66
N LEU A 46 -6.42 -12.31 19.82
CA LEU A 46 -5.66 -11.11 20.19
C LEU A 46 -4.87 -11.33 21.47
N ALA A 47 -5.48 -11.94 22.48
CA ALA A 47 -4.89 -12.15 23.78
C ALA A 47 -3.63 -13.05 23.67
N ALA A 48 -3.73 -14.15 22.91
CA ALA A 48 -2.60 -15.02 22.61
C ALA A 48 -1.53 -14.33 21.74
N ARG A 49 -1.92 -13.45 20.80
CA ARG A 49 -0.96 -12.63 20.04
C ARG A 49 -0.15 -11.70 20.95
N VAL A 50 -0.82 -11.01 21.87
CA VAL A 50 -0.18 -10.10 22.84
C VAL A 50 0.79 -10.88 23.73
N GLU A 51 0.36 -12.02 24.27
CA GLU A 51 1.21 -12.88 25.10
C GLU A 51 2.43 -13.41 24.32
N GLY A 52 2.22 -13.92 23.11
CA GLY A 52 3.30 -14.48 22.27
C GLY A 52 4.31 -13.45 21.75
N LEU A 53 3.90 -12.18 21.64
CA LEU A 53 4.77 -11.08 21.19
C LEU A 53 5.51 -10.40 22.32
N VAL A 54 4.81 -10.04 23.40
CA VAL A 54 5.36 -9.20 24.47
C VAL A 54 5.15 -9.75 25.87
N GLY A 55 4.29 -10.76 26.07
CA GLY A 55 3.95 -11.27 27.39
C GLY A 55 3.17 -10.26 28.26
N PRO A 56 3.18 -10.42 29.59
CA PRO A 56 3.79 -11.51 30.36
C PRO A 56 3.01 -12.83 30.23
N GLU A 57 3.62 -13.95 30.64
CA GLU A 57 2.96 -15.27 30.63
C GLU A 57 1.68 -15.25 31.50
N GLY A 58 0.59 -15.82 30.99
CA GLY A 58 -0.73 -15.84 31.63
C GLY A 58 -1.58 -14.57 31.39
N ILE A 59 -1.04 -13.52 30.75
CA ILE A 59 -1.80 -12.29 30.49
C ILE A 59 -2.98 -12.51 29.54
N ALA A 60 -2.90 -13.49 28.64
CA ALA A 60 -3.97 -13.73 27.68
C ALA A 60 -5.30 -14.07 28.37
N SER A 61 -5.27 -14.91 29.42
CA SER A 61 -6.46 -15.25 30.21
C SER A 61 -7.08 -14.00 30.85
N ARG A 62 -6.26 -13.10 31.39
CA ARG A 62 -6.72 -11.84 32.00
C ARG A 62 -7.30 -10.87 30.98
N ILE A 63 -6.69 -10.75 29.81
CA ILE A 63 -7.23 -9.93 28.70
C ILE A 63 -8.62 -10.43 28.28
N LYS A 64 -8.82 -11.76 28.23
CA LYS A 64 -10.13 -12.35 27.91
C LYS A 64 -11.17 -12.10 29.00
N GLU A 65 -10.77 -12.18 30.27
CA GLU A 65 -11.68 -11.94 31.41
C GLU A 65 -12.07 -10.46 31.55
N LEU A 66 -11.11 -9.55 31.42
CA LEU A 66 -11.33 -8.11 31.60
C LEU A 66 -11.88 -7.43 30.34
N GLY A 67 -11.64 -8.00 29.17
CA GLY A 67 -11.93 -7.37 27.88
C GLY A 67 -10.85 -6.39 27.45
N ARG A 68 -10.57 -6.33 26.13
CA ARG A 68 -9.50 -5.52 25.53
C ARG A 68 -9.63 -4.01 25.77
N GLU A 69 -10.85 -3.51 26.00
CA GLU A 69 -11.10 -2.08 26.20
C GLU A 69 -10.65 -1.60 27.59
N ASN A 70 -10.53 -2.51 28.56
CA ASN A 70 -10.17 -2.21 29.94
C ASN A 70 -8.65 -2.16 30.17
N ILE A 71 -7.93 -1.44 29.31
CA ILE A 71 -6.46 -1.28 29.36
C ILE A 71 -5.99 -0.80 30.73
N ALA A 72 -6.71 0.15 31.35
CA ALA A 72 -6.37 0.66 32.67
C ALA A 72 -6.30 -0.44 33.74
N GLN A 73 -7.22 -1.40 33.71
CA GLN A 73 -7.24 -2.50 34.67
C GLN A 73 -6.14 -3.52 34.39
N ILE A 74 -5.89 -3.84 33.11
CA ILE A 74 -4.77 -4.70 32.68
C ILE A 74 -3.43 -4.11 33.15
N VAL A 75 -3.24 -2.80 33.00
CA VAL A 75 -2.06 -2.08 33.49
C VAL A 75 -1.94 -2.21 35.01
N ARG A 76 -3.02 -1.98 35.77
CA ARG A 76 -2.99 -2.11 37.24
C ARG A 76 -2.64 -3.52 37.70
N GLU A 77 -3.06 -4.56 36.97
CA GLU A 77 -2.70 -5.94 37.29
C GLU A 77 -1.21 -6.21 37.10
N ILE A 78 -0.63 -5.73 35.99
CA ILE A 78 0.81 -5.84 35.74
C ILE A 78 1.62 -5.04 36.78
N LEU A 79 1.06 -3.93 37.27
CA LEU A 79 1.71 -3.04 38.24
C LEU A 79 1.43 -3.38 39.71
N ARG A 80 0.62 -4.40 40.01
CA ARG A 80 0.08 -4.67 41.37
C ARG A 80 1.14 -4.68 42.47
N ASP A 81 2.34 -5.21 42.18
CA ASP A 81 3.45 -5.31 43.14
C ASP A 81 4.59 -4.30 42.87
N ALA A 82 4.46 -3.47 41.83
CA ALA A 82 5.56 -2.65 41.31
C ALA A 82 6.02 -1.51 42.22
N SER A 83 5.15 -1.04 43.13
CA SER A 83 5.46 0.03 44.08
C SER A 83 6.50 -0.36 45.13
N SER A 84 6.64 -1.66 45.42
CA SER A 84 7.58 -2.21 46.41
C SER A 84 8.93 -2.66 45.83
N LEU A 85 9.10 -2.54 44.50
CA LEU A 85 10.27 -3.06 43.79
C LEU A 85 11.44 -2.07 43.75
N SER A 86 12.65 -2.60 43.56
CA SER A 86 13.82 -1.78 43.25
C SER A 86 13.63 -1.01 41.93
N ARG A 87 14.34 0.12 41.75
CA ARG A 87 14.22 0.98 40.56
C ARG A 87 14.32 0.22 39.24
N GLU A 88 15.30 -0.66 39.09
CA GLU A 88 15.49 -1.46 37.86
C GLU A 88 14.31 -2.42 37.60
N LYS A 89 13.76 -3.04 38.65
CA LYS A 89 12.59 -3.91 38.53
C LYS A 89 11.33 -3.11 38.24
N LYS A 90 11.19 -1.92 38.83
CA LYS A 90 10.11 -0.97 38.55
C LYS A 90 10.12 -0.53 37.09
N GLU A 91 11.30 -0.19 36.54
CA GLU A 91 11.46 0.13 35.11
C GLU A 91 11.05 -1.04 34.20
N LYS A 92 11.41 -2.28 34.53
CA LYS A 92 11.00 -3.48 33.78
C LYS A 92 9.47 -3.71 33.85
N CYS A 93 8.84 -3.52 35.01
CA CYS A 93 7.39 -3.62 35.14
C CYS A 93 6.66 -2.55 34.33
N ILE A 94 7.17 -1.31 34.31
CA ILE A 94 6.61 -0.23 33.48
C ILE A 94 6.77 -0.56 32.00
N ASP A 95 7.94 -1.08 31.59
CA ASP A 95 8.21 -1.50 30.22
C ASP A 95 7.24 -2.60 29.78
N GLN A 96 7.05 -3.62 30.62
CA GLN A 96 6.08 -4.67 30.36
C GLN A 96 4.65 -4.12 30.23
N ALA A 97 4.19 -3.29 31.16
CA ALA A 97 2.84 -2.73 31.14
C ALA A 97 2.59 -1.88 29.88
N LEU A 98 3.57 -1.04 29.50
CA LEU A 98 3.47 -0.19 28.33
C LEU A 98 3.45 -1.02 27.03
N ARG A 99 4.31 -2.03 26.92
CA ARG A 99 4.36 -2.94 25.76
C ARG A 99 3.08 -3.74 25.60
N THR A 100 2.58 -4.35 26.68
CA THR A 100 1.31 -5.10 26.65
C THR A 100 0.15 -4.18 26.23
N SER A 101 0.07 -2.97 26.79
CA SER A 101 -0.98 -2.01 26.42
C SER A 101 -0.89 -1.56 24.96
N LEU A 102 0.33 -1.27 24.48
CA LEU A 102 0.54 -0.90 23.09
C LEU A 102 0.25 -2.06 22.14
N ALA A 103 0.56 -3.30 22.54
CA ALA A 103 0.23 -4.50 21.77
C ALA A 103 -1.29 -4.69 21.66
N ILE A 104 -2.05 -4.47 22.73
CA ILE A 104 -3.53 -4.51 22.69
C ILE A 104 -4.07 -3.44 21.74
N ILE A 105 -3.61 -2.19 21.85
CA ILE A 105 -4.05 -1.07 20.99
C ILE A 105 -3.74 -1.30 19.50
N THR A 106 -2.69 -2.06 19.22
CA THR A 106 -2.26 -2.35 17.85
C THR A 106 -2.65 -3.75 17.39
N GLU A 107 -3.64 -4.35 18.05
CA GLU A 107 -4.22 -5.67 17.78
C GLU A 107 -3.20 -6.85 17.79
N GLY A 108 -2.03 -6.63 18.39
CA GLY A 108 -0.95 -7.60 18.46
C GLY A 108 -0.40 -7.98 17.07
N VAL A 109 -0.43 -7.07 16.10
CA VAL A 109 0.03 -7.34 14.72
C VAL A 109 1.35 -6.66 14.38
N VAL A 110 1.57 -5.44 14.86
CA VAL A 110 2.76 -4.64 14.50
C VAL A 110 3.95 -4.89 15.42
N ALA A 111 5.16 -4.63 14.93
CA ALA A 111 6.40 -4.80 15.70
C ALA A 111 6.67 -3.64 16.68
N ALA A 112 5.87 -2.57 16.67
CA ALA A 112 6.09 -1.39 17.51
C ALA A 112 6.13 -1.65 19.03
N PRO A 113 5.28 -2.53 19.62
CA PRO A 113 5.41 -2.94 21.02
C PRO A 113 6.73 -3.64 21.36
N ILE A 114 7.43 -4.20 20.37
CA ILE A 114 8.69 -4.91 20.57
C ILE A 114 9.88 -3.98 20.33
N GLU A 115 9.91 -3.30 19.19
CA GLU A 115 11.08 -2.53 18.78
C GLU A 115 10.90 -1.02 18.91
N GLY A 116 9.66 -0.52 18.92
CA GLY A 116 9.34 0.91 18.93
C GLY A 116 9.65 1.61 20.25
N ILE A 117 9.57 0.87 21.36
CA ILE A 117 10.03 1.32 22.69
C ILE A 117 11.37 0.64 22.97
N SER A 118 12.41 1.43 23.16
CA SER A 118 13.76 0.89 23.33
C SER A 118 14.15 0.65 24.76
N ARG A 119 13.81 1.58 25.65
CA ARG A 119 14.01 1.48 27.09
C ARG A 119 13.07 2.43 27.82
N ILE A 120 12.85 2.14 29.09
CA ILE A 120 12.18 3.03 30.03
C ILE A 120 13.18 3.42 31.11
N GLY A 121 13.18 4.70 31.48
CA GLY A 121 14.01 5.22 32.55
C GLY A 121 13.20 6.05 33.51
N ILE A 122 13.37 5.81 34.80
CA ILE A 122 12.99 6.77 35.83
C ILE A 122 14.15 7.76 35.93
N LYS A 123 13.91 9.07 35.85
CA LYS A 123 14.94 10.13 35.88
C LYS A 123 14.54 11.20 36.90
N ASN A 124 15.47 12.09 37.24
CA ASN A 124 15.24 13.16 38.22
C ASN A 124 15.11 14.54 37.57
N ASN A 125 14.13 15.31 38.02
CA ASN A 125 13.99 16.73 37.72
C ASN A 125 15.06 17.56 38.44
N PRO A 126 15.23 18.85 38.08
CA PRO A 126 16.19 19.72 38.76
C PRO A 126 15.92 19.87 40.27
N ASP A 127 14.66 19.71 40.70
CA ASP A 127 14.24 19.71 42.11
C ASP A 127 14.42 18.34 42.82
N GLY A 128 14.99 17.35 42.12
CA GLY A 128 15.20 15.99 42.64
C GLY A 128 14.01 15.05 42.46
N SER A 129 12.82 15.55 42.10
CA SER A 129 11.63 14.71 41.93
C SER A 129 11.79 13.70 40.79
N GLU A 130 11.27 12.48 40.97
CA GLU A 130 11.37 11.41 39.97
C GLU A 130 10.25 11.51 38.93
N TYR A 131 10.60 11.43 37.65
CA TYR A 131 9.66 11.41 36.51
C TYR A 131 9.95 10.23 35.58
N LEU A 132 8.97 9.91 34.72
CA LEU A 132 9.07 8.83 33.74
C LEU A 132 9.61 9.32 32.39
N SER A 133 10.61 8.63 31.85
CA SER A 133 11.18 8.86 30.51
C SER A 133 11.04 7.61 29.65
N VAL A 134 10.40 7.77 28.48
CA VAL A 134 10.18 6.68 27.53
C VAL A 134 11.04 6.93 26.30
N TYR A 135 11.92 5.98 25.97
CA TYR A 135 12.78 6.10 24.80
C TYR A 135 12.12 5.43 23.60
N PHE A 136 11.80 6.24 22.59
CA PHE A 136 11.25 5.78 21.33
C PHE A 136 12.33 5.55 20.27
N SER A 137 12.08 4.61 19.36
CA SER A 137 12.95 4.29 18.23
C SER A 137 12.21 4.48 16.90
N GLY A 138 12.94 4.52 15.77
CA GLY A 138 12.36 4.68 14.43
C GLY A 138 11.22 3.69 14.08
N PRO A 139 11.33 2.38 14.43
CA PRO A 139 10.25 1.40 14.27
C PRO A 139 8.88 1.81 14.84
N ILE A 140 8.79 2.76 15.78
CA ILE A 140 7.51 3.26 16.30
C ILE A 140 6.61 3.85 15.19
N ARG A 141 7.18 4.25 14.03
CA ARG A 141 6.40 4.70 12.87
C ARG A 141 5.38 3.66 12.40
N SER A 142 5.72 2.38 12.50
CA SER A 142 4.86 1.26 12.10
C SER A 142 3.57 1.16 12.93
N ALA A 143 3.57 1.67 14.18
CA ALA A 143 2.38 1.69 15.03
C ALA A 143 1.30 2.63 14.48
N GLY A 144 1.66 3.60 13.64
CA GLY A 144 0.78 4.69 13.23
C GLY A 144 0.65 5.78 14.32
N GLY A 145 0.27 6.99 13.89
CA GLY A 145 0.24 8.17 14.77
C GLY A 145 -0.67 8.04 15.99
N THR A 146 -1.83 7.40 15.86
CA THR A 146 -2.73 7.25 17.02
C THR A 146 -2.09 6.39 18.11
N ALA A 147 -1.51 5.24 17.77
CA ALA A 147 -0.85 4.37 18.74
C ALA A 147 0.40 5.03 19.36
N GLN A 148 1.14 5.85 18.61
CA GLN A 148 2.24 6.66 19.14
C GLN A 148 1.78 7.61 20.23
N GLY A 149 0.72 8.38 19.99
CA GLY A 149 0.16 9.30 20.98
C GLY A 149 -0.39 8.56 22.20
N LEU A 150 -1.08 7.43 21.98
CA LEU A 150 -1.62 6.60 23.07
C LEU A 150 -0.53 5.99 23.95
N ALA A 151 0.63 5.62 23.40
CA ALA A 151 1.76 5.16 24.20
C ALA A 151 2.19 6.21 25.23
N VAL A 152 2.16 7.50 24.86
CA VAL A 152 2.50 8.60 25.78
C VAL A 152 1.40 8.80 26.84
N VAL A 153 0.12 8.70 26.45
CA VAL A 153 -1.00 8.79 27.39
C VAL A 153 -0.99 7.63 28.39
N ILE A 154 -0.70 6.41 27.95
CA ILE A 154 -0.57 5.25 28.85
C ILE A 154 0.63 5.41 29.78
N ALA A 155 1.75 5.95 29.29
CA ALA A 155 2.88 6.28 30.15
C ALA A 155 2.49 7.33 31.22
N ASP A 156 1.65 8.31 30.87
CA ASP A 156 1.06 9.27 31.83
C ASP A 156 0.16 8.56 32.86
N PHE A 157 -0.66 7.61 32.43
CA PHE A 157 -1.47 6.78 33.34
C PHE A 157 -0.59 5.98 34.32
N ILE A 158 0.41 5.26 33.81
CA ILE A 158 1.32 4.43 34.61
C ILE A 158 2.10 5.27 35.64
N ARG A 159 2.58 6.47 35.25
CA ARG A 159 3.34 7.33 36.17
C ARG A 159 2.48 7.76 37.36
N LYS A 160 1.18 8.03 37.16
CA LYS A 160 0.24 8.42 38.22
C LYS A 160 -0.02 7.27 39.19
N GLU A 161 -0.27 6.07 38.67
CA GLU A 161 -0.45 4.85 39.48
C GLU A 161 0.79 4.54 40.35
N LEU A 162 1.99 4.92 39.88
CA LEU A 162 3.25 4.71 40.59
C LEU A 162 3.74 5.90 41.43
N GLY A 163 2.97 6.99 41.52
CA GLY A 163 3.29 8.20 42.28
C GLY A 163 4.45 9.03 41.73
N LEU A 164 4.83 8.86 40.46
CA LEU A 164 5.90 9.62 39.81
C LEU A 164 5.42 11.03 39.44
N GLN A 165 6.31 12.01 39.58
CA GLN A 165 6.04 13.41 39.30
C GLN A 165 6.13 13.73 37.81
N GLU A 166 5.67 14.93 37.45
CA GLU A 166 5.63 15.41 36.07
C GLU A 166 7.02 15.78 35.56
N TYR A 167 7.30 15.48 34.29
CA TYR A 167 8.50 15.93 33.60
C TYR A 167 8.47 17.45 33.44
N ARG A 168 9.54 18.13 33.87
CA ARG A 168 9.72 19.58 33.70
C ARG A 168 10.93 19.86 32.81
N PRO A 169 10.73 20.18 31.51
CA PRO A 169 11.83 20.47 30.60
C PRO A 169 12.52 21.79 30.95
N THR A 170 13.83 21.87 30.73
CA THR A 170 14.54 23.16 30.76
C THR A 170 14.33 23.92 29.44
N LYS A 171 14.65 25.23 29.42
CA LYS A 171 14.57 26.02 28.18
C LYS A 171 15.44 25.46 27.06
N ASP A 172 16.66 25.01 27.38
CA ASP A 172 17.57 24.42 26.39
C ASP A 172 17.07 23.06 25.88
N GLU A 173 16.46 22.25 26.76
CA GLU A 173 15.83 21.00 26.34
C GLU A 173 14.65 21.27 25.40
N LEU A 174 13.81 22.27 25.71
CA LEU A 174 12.68 22.68 24.88
C LEU A 174 13.12 23.05 23.45
N GLU A 175 14.10 23.95 23.33
CA GLU A 175 14.59 24.38 22.00
C GLU A 175 15.34 23.26 21.28
N ARG A 176 15.97 22.33 22.02
CA ARG A 176 16.54 21.10 21.44
C ARG A 176 15.47 20.24 20.74
N TYR A 177 14.25 20.13 21.28
CA TYR A 177 13.16 19.41 20.60
C TYR A 177 12.77 20.10 19.27
N VAL A 178 12.69 21.43 19.27
CA VAL A 178 12.37 22.21 18.06
C VAL A 178 13.45 22.03 16.99
N GLU A 179 14.72 22.16 17.38
CA GLU A 179 15.89 21.97 16.50
C GLU A 179 15.88 20.56 15.88
N GLU A 180 15.71 19.52 16.69
CA GLU A 180 15.70 18.14 16.20
C GLU A 180 14.57 17.87 15.20
N ILE A 181 13.34 18.29 15.50
CA ILE A 181 12.17 18.06 14.63
C ILE A 181 12.35 18.78 13.28
N ARG A 182 12.87 20.01 13.29
CA ARG A 182 13.15 20.79 12.07
C ARG A 182 14.22 20.12 11.22
N ILE A 183 15.36 19.76 11.83
CA ILE A 183 16.46 19.09 11.11
C ILE A 183 16.01 17.72 10.59
N TYR A 184 15.27 16.96 11.39
CA TYR A 184 14.75 15.65 10.99
C TYR A 184 13.85 15.76 9.75
N ASN A 185 12.89 16.70 9.75
CA ASN A 185 11.99 16.92 8.61
C ASN A 185 12.73 17.36 7.34
N ASP A 186 13.70 18.26 7.46
CA ASP A 186 14.33 18.89 6.29
C ASP A 186 15.52 18.10 5.73
N ARG A 187 16.17 17.28 6.57
CA ARG A 187 17.45 16.65 6.22
C ARG A 187 17.45 15.13 6.34
N VAL A 188 16.46 14.52 7.00
CA VAL A 188 16.39 13.07 7.24
C VAL A 188 15.18 12.46 6.53
N THR A 189 13.97 12.82 6.94
CA THR A 189 12.74 12.27 6.39
C THR A 189 11.60 13.27 6.60
N ARG A 190 10.84 13.54 5.54
CA ARG A 190 9.65 14.39 5.62
C ARG A 190 8.62 13.77 6.57
N LEU A 191 8.21 14.56 7.55
CA LEU A 191 7.15 14.19 8.49
C LEU A 191 5.79 14.30 7.79
N GLN A 192 4.84 13.42 8.13
CA GLN A 192 3.48 13.50 7.58
C GLN A 192 2.76 14.79 8.00
N TYR A 193 3.09 15.29 9.19
CA TYR A 193 2.64 16.57 9.69
C TYR A 193 3.82 17.25 10.37
N LEU A 194 4.10 18.49 9.98
CA LEU A 194 5.12 19.30 10.61
C LEU A 194 4.43 20.34 11.49
N PRO A 195 4.47 20.20 12.83
CA PRO A 195 3.91 21.21 13.72
C PRO A 195 4.65 22.56 13.63
N LEU A 196 3.94 23.63 14.02
CA LEU A 196 4.57 24.93 14.25
C LEU A 196 5.53 24.84 15.44
N GLU A 197 6.50 25.75 15.52
CA GLU A 197 7.48 25.70 16.62
C GLU A 197 6.79 25.89 17.97
N ASP A 198 5.80 26.79 18.03
CA ASP A 198 5.03 27.03 19.24
C ASP A 198 4.13 25.85 19.61
N ASP A 199 3.62 25.10 18.63
CA ASP A 199 2.91 23.83 18.89
C ASP A 199 3.87 22.81 19.51
N ILE A 200 5.10 22.69 19.00
CA ILE A 200 6.13 21.79 19.57
C ILE A 200 6.43 22.20 21.02
N ARG A 201 6.66 23.49 21.28
CA ARG A 201 6.92 24.01 22.62
C ARG A 201 5.75 23.70 23.56
N THR A 202 4.53 23.96 23.11
CA THR A 202 3.30 23.68 23.88
C THR A 202 3.18 22.20 24.21
N ILE A 203 3.45 21.31 23.25
CA ILE A 203 3.41 19.87 23.47
C ILE A 203 4.45 19.45 24.52
N VAL A 204 5.71 19.85 24.34
CA VAL A 204 6.80 19.42 25.22
C VAL A 204 6.63 19.97 26.65
N MET A 205 6.07 21.17 26.81
CA MET A 205 5.81 21.74 28.15
C MET A 205 4.66 21.07 28.90
N ASN A 206 3.62 20.63 28.20
CA ASN A 206 2.40 20.10 28.84
C ASN A 206 2.37 18.58 28.94
N VAL A 207 3.22 17.85 28.22
CA VAL A 207 3.29 16.39 28.34
C VAL A 207 4.07 16.03 29.63
N PRO A 208 3.43 15.32 30.59
CA PRO A 208 4.01 15.07 31.91
C PRO A 208 5.03 13.92 31.94
N VAL A 209 5.28 13.26 30.81
CA VAL A 209 6.29 12.22 30.64
C VAL A 209 7.34 12.69 29.63
N CYS A 210 8.61 12.34 29.85
CA CYS A 210 9.66 12.72 28.92
C CYS A 210 9.65 11.80 27.69
N ILE A 211 9.31 12.37 26.52
CA ILE A 211 9.38 11.69 25.22
C ILE A 211 10.82 11.72 24.74
N ASP A 212 11.59 10.69 25.09
CA ASP A 212 13.00 10.59 24.73
C ASP A 212 13.18 9.65 23.52
N GLY A 213 14.43 9.42 23.11
CA GLY A 213 14.72 8.48 22.04
C GLY A 213 16.20 8.18 21.89
N ASP A 214 16.49 7.05 21.25
CA ASP A 214 17.87 6.72 20.90
C ASP A 214 18.33 7.48 19.65
N PRO A 215 19.65 7.73 19.51
CA PRO A 215 20.18 8.40 18.34
C PRO A 215 20.00 7.53 17.09
N THR A 216 19.02 7.86 16.25
CA THR A 216 18.71 7.11 15.03
C THR A 216 19.60 7.54 13.86
N GLU A 217 19.99 8.82 13.81
CA GLU A 217 20.72 9.42 12.69
C GLU A 217 22.15 9.75 13.03
N GLU A 218 23.09 9.65 12.09
CA GLU A 218 24.51 10.06 12.31
C GLU A 218 24.67 11.58 12.48
N ARG A 219 23.68 12.36 12.06
CA ARG A 219 23.70 13.82 12.16
C ARG A 219 23.54 14.28 13.61
N GLU A 220 24.29 15.30 13.94
CA GLU A 220 24.26 15.96 15.24
C GLU A 220 23.49 17.28 15.19
N VAL A 221 23.01 17.70 16.35
CA VAL A 221 22.51 19.05 16.57
C VAL A 221 23.66 20.06 16.65
N SER A 222 23.34 21.31 16.34
CA SER A 222 24.33 22.38 16.20
C SER A 222 24.37 23.27 17.44
N ILE A 223 23.22 23.64 17.99
CA ILE A 223 23.13 24.65 19.05
C ILE A 223 23.07 24.00 20.43
N HIS A 224 22.07 23.15 20.68
CA HIS A 224 21.79 22.64 22.03
C HIS A 224 22.50 21.30 22.31
N ARG A 225 23.83 21.33 22.40
CA ARG A 225 24.68 20.15 22.65
C ARG A 225 24.95 19.91 24.14
N ASP A 226 25.31 18.66 24.47
CA ASP A 226 25.84 18.22 25.77
C ASP A 226 24.92 18.55 26.97
N LEU A 227 23.60 18.44 26.75
CA LEU A 227 22.61 18.65 27.80
C LEU A 227 22.65 17.51 28.83
N LYS A 228 22.70 17.85 30.13
CA LYS A 228 22.89 16.90 31.23
C LYS A 228 21.93 15.70 31.24
N ARG A 229 20.69 15.87 30.80
CA ARG A 229 19.65 14.81 30.80
C ARG A 229 19.44 14.13 29.44
N VAL A 230 20.12 14.62 28.39
CA VAL A 230 20.06 14.07 27.03
C VAL A 230 21.40 13.42 26.71
N GLU A 231 21.43 12.09 26.67
CA GLU A 231 22.66 11.29 26.58
C GLU A 231 23.38 11.37 25.22
N THR A 232 22.82 12.10 24.23
CA THR A 232 23.34 12.15 22.87
C THR A 232 23.19 13.51 22.21
N ASN A 233 24.15 13.86 21.35
CA ASN A 233 24.09 15.03 20.47
C ASN A 233 23.50 14.71 19.09
N ARG A 234 23.18 13.45 18.83
CA ARG A 234 22.59 12.99 17.57
C ARG A 234 21.07 13.09 17.59
N ILE A 235 20.47 13.17 16.41
CA ILE A 235 19.01 13.30 16.26
C ILE A 235 18.29 12.01 16.70
N ARG A 236 17.24 12.18 17.49
CA ARG A 236 16.37 11.12 18.02
C ARG A 236 15.10 11.04 17.17
N GLY A 237 15.16 10.25 16.09
CA GLY A 237 14.06 10.16 15.13
C GLY A 237 12.76 9.60 15.71
N GLY A 238 12.84 8.63 16.64
CA GLY A 238 11.65 8.09 17.32
C GLY A 238 10.86 9.15 18.09
N MET A 239 11.58 10.01 18.83
CA MET A 239 11.00 11.17 19.51
C MET A 239 10.33 12.13 18.52
N CYS A 240 11.01 12.46 17.42
CA CYS A 240 10.48 13.38 16.40
C CYS A 240 9.15 12.88 15.82
N LEU A 241 9.05 11.57 15.57
CA LEU A 241 7.84 10.93 15.06
C LEU A 241 6.69 10.99 16.06
N VAL A 242 6.92 10.62 17.32
CA VAL A 242 5.88 10.60 18.35
C VAL A 242 5.30 11.99 18.62
N ILE A 243 6.14 13.04 18.66
CA ILE A 243 5.66 14.41 18.85
C ILE A 243 4.87 14.89 17.63
N ALA A 244 5.43 14.74 16.43
CA ALA A 244 4.86 15.33 15.22
C ALA A 244 3.73 14.51 14.59
N GLU A 245 3.96 13.22 14.33
CA GLU A 245 2.99 12.30 13.71
C GLU A 245 2.06 11.65 14.74
N GLY A 246 2.49 11.55 15.99
CA GLY A 246 1.68 11.02 17.08
C GLY A 246 0.76 12.06 17.70
N ILE A 247 1.32 12.89 18.58
CA ILE A 247 0.57 13.86 19.38
C ILE A 247 0.00 14.97 18.51
N ALA A 248 0.85 15.69 17.76
CA ALA A 248 0.41 16.87 17.03
C ALA A 248 -0.57 16.55 15.89
N GLN A 249 -0.27 15.52 15.08
CA GLN A 249 -1.14 15.12 13.96
C GLN A 249 -2.48 14.52 14.44
N LYS A 250 -2.50 13.83 15.58
CA LYS A 250 -3.69 13.11 16.08
C LYS A 250 -4.26 13.72 17.36
N ALA A 251 -3.98 14.99 17.63
CA ALA A 251 -4.33 15.70 18.87
C ALA A 251 -5.76 15.42 19.35
N MET A 252 -6.77 15.57 18.48
CA MET A 252 -8.18 15.33 18.83
C MET A 252 -8.49 13.88 19.22
N LYS A 253 -7.91 12.88 18.53
CA LYS A 253 -8.11 11.46 18.87
C LYS A 253 -7.40 11.12 20.19
N VAL A 254 -6.15 11.59 20.35
CA VAL A 254 -5.36 11.38 21.58
C VAL A 254 -6.07 11.99 22.78
N MET A 255 -6.64 13.19 22.64
CA MET A 255 -7.42 13.87 23.68
C MET A 255 -8.64 13.05 24.12
N LYS A 256 -9.44 12.53 23.18
CA LYS A 256 -10.60 11.67 23.50
C LYS A 256 -10.21 10.42 24.28
N HIS A 257 -9.11 9.78 23.90
CA HIS A 257 -8.61 8.60 24.63
C HIS A 257 -8.03 8.95 26.00
N ALA A 258 -7.32 10.08 26.14
CA ALA A 258 -6.85 10.55 27.44
C ALA A 258 -8.03 10.75 28.41
N GLN A 259 -9.13 11.36 27.94
CA GLN A 259 -10.36 11.51 28.73
C GLN A 259 -10.96 10.16 29.13
N SER A 260 -10.97 9.16 28.24
CA SER A 260 -11.46 7.81 28.57
C SER A 260 -10.65 7.11 29.67
N LEU A 261 -9.37 7.49 29.86
CA LEU A 261 -8.49 7.00 30.92
C LEU A 261 -8.50 7.89 32.17
N GLY A 262 -9.36 8.93 32.22
CA GLY A 262 -9.43 9.88 33.34
C GLY A 262 -8.27 10.88 33.38
N ILE A 263 -7.62 11.13 32.24
CA ILE A 263 -6.48 12.05 32.11
C ILE A 263 -6.93 13.33 31.40
N ASP A 264 -6.69 14.49 32.03
CA ASP A 264 -7.01 15.79 31.44
C ASP A 264 -5.88 16.32 30.54
N TRP A 265 -6.05 16.14 29.22
CA TRP A 265 -5.20 16.72 28.17
C TRP A 265 -6.00 17.69 27.28
N ASN A 266 -6.91 18.48 27.85
CA ASN A 266 -7.76 19.42 27.09
C ASN A 266 -6.98 20.51 26.34
N TRP A 267 -5.73 20.79 26.75
CA TRP A 267 -4.81 21.70 26.07
C TRP A 267 -4.50 21.29 24.62
N LEU A 268 -4.62 20.00 24.28
CA LEU A 268 -4.46 19.52 22.90
C LEU A 268 -5.47 20.14 21.92
N SER A 269 -6.60 20.65 22.40
CA SER A 269 -7.58 21.33 21.56
C SER A 269 -7.02 22.58 20.89
N GLU A 270 -5.93 23.17 21.40
CA GLU A 270 -5.31 24.39 20.85
C GLU A 270 -4.28 24.09 19.74
N ILE A 271 -3.76 22.85 19.71
CA ILE A 271 -2.76 22.42 18.74
C ILE A 271 -3.36 22.33 17.34
N GLY A 272 -2.73 22.99 16.37
CA GLY A 272 -3.19 23.01 14.98
C GLY A 272 -4.33 24.00 14.66
N LYS A 273 -4.84 24.75 15.65
CA LYS A 273 -5.81 25.84 15.41
C LYS A 273 -5.26 26.98 14.55
N GLY A 274 -3.93 27.08 14.38
CA GLY A 274 -3.27 27.99 13.43
C GLY A 274 -3.55 27.72 11.94
N LYS A 275 -4.24 26.63 11.59
CA LYS A 275 -4.76 26.35 10.22
C LYS A 275 -6.29 26.19 10.15
N GLY A 276 -6.99 26.44 11.25
CA GLY A 276 -8.42 26.14 11.45
C GLY A 276 -9.43 27.23 11.07
N LYS A 277 -9.12 28.12 10.12
CA LYS A 277 -10.13 28.96 9.42
C LYS A 277 -10.42 28.50 7.99
N ALA A 278 -10.11 27.25 7.67
CA ALA A 278 -10.60 26.61 6.45
C ALA A 278 -11.17 25.22 6.81
N VAL A 279 -12.47 25.04 6.56
CA VAL A 279 -13.29 23.83 6.76
C VAL A 279 -13.64 23.57 8.24
N GLY A 280 -14.86 23.74 8.76
CA GLY A 280 -16.16 24.03 8.20
C GLY A 280 -17.21 23.63 9.25
N VAL A 281 -17.68 24.58 10.05
CA VAL A 281 -18.99 24.55 10.73
C VAL A 281 -19.49 25.99 10.68
N GLY A 282 -20.33 26.27 9.68
CA GLY A 282 -20.92 27.58 9.41
C GLY A 282 -22.07 27.37 8.44
N GLU A 283 -23.23 27.85 8.84
CA GLU A 283 -24.53 27.63 8.21
C GLU A 283 -24.62 28.12 6.76
N LYS A 284 -25.39 27.35 5.97
CA LYS A 284 -26.20 27.66 4.78
C LYS A 284 -25.64 28.55 3.65
N GLU A 285 -25.77 27.98 2.45
CA GLU A 285 -25.73 28.54 1.09
C GLU A 285 -24.33 28.69 0.42
N ASP A 286 -24.16 27.94 -0.69
CA ASP A 286 -23.05 27.91 -1.66
C ASP A 286 -21.62 27.56 -1.19
N GLN A 287 -21.41 26.33 -0.70
CA GLN A 287 -20.06 25.75 -0.61
C GLN A 287 -19.63 25.09 -1.94
N LYS A 288 -18.92 25.84 -2.79
CA LYS A 288 -18.16 25.24 -3.91
C LYS A 288 -17.08 24.32 -3.36
N ILE A 289 -17.12 23.04 -3.73
CA ILE A 289 -16.10 22.04 -3.39
C ILE A 289 -14.74 22.50 -3.94
N LYS A 290 -13.76 22.78 -3.07
CA LYS A 290 -12.43 23.26 -3.49
C LYS A 290 -11.56 22.12 -4.07
N PRO A 291 -11.01 22.23 -5.28
CA PRO A 291 -10.17 21.19 -5.86
C PRO A 291 -8.89 20.94 -5.04
N LEU A 292 -8.51 19.67 -4.87
CA LEU A 292 -7.30 19.29 -4.11
C LEU A 292 -6.14 18.99 -5.06
N LYS A 293 -5.16 19.90 -5.17
CA LYS A 293 -3.96 19.71 -6.01
C LYS A 293 -2.90 18.81 -5.40
N GLY A 294 -3.04 18.46 -4.11
CA GLY A 294 -2.00 17.76 -3.35
C GLY A 294 -1.59 16.41 -3.92
N PHE A 295 -2.48 15.71 -4.63
CA PHE A 295 -2.13 14.42 -5.23
C PHE A 295 -1.17 14.56 -6.42
N MET A 296 -1.12 15.70 -7.12
CA MET A 296 -0.25 15.96 -8.27
C MET A 296 1.16 16.48 -7.92
N SER A 297 1.43 16.80 -6.65
CA SER A 297 2.67 17.50 -6.25
C SER A 297 3.97 16.70 -6.42
N GLU A 298 3.87 15.37 -6.56
CA GLU A 298 5.01 14.45 -6.72
C GLU A 298 4.74 13.46 -7.86
N ILE A 299 5.19 13.81 -9.05
CA ILE A 299 5.07 12.98 -10.25
C ILE A 299 6.45 12.42 -10.59
N VAL A 300 6.49 11.10 -10.78
CA VAL A 300 7.68 10.43 -11.28
C VAL A 300 7.47 10.21 -12.78
N GLY A 301 8.54 10.40 -13.57
CA GLY A 301 8.48 10.12 -14.99
C GLY A 301 7.98 8.70 -15.27
N GLY A 302 7.17 8.55 -16.32
CA GLY A 302 6.50 7.31 -16.69
C GLY A 302 5.17 7.04 -16.00
N ARG A 303 4.73 7.90 -15.07
CA ARG A 303 3.47 7.71 -14.33
C ARG A 303 2.45 8.75 -14.80
N PRO A 304 1.52 8.38 -15.70
CA PRO A 304 0.58 9.32 -16.29
C PRO A 304 -0.37 9.94 -15.26
N ILE A 305 -0.78 11.17 -15.56
CA ILE A 305 -1.93 11.82 -14.93
C ILE A 305 -3.09 11.59 -15.89
N PHE A 306 -4.16 10.98 -15.38
CA PHE A 306 -5.34 10.71 -16.20
C PHE A 306 -6.33 11.87 -16.14
N ALA A 307 -6.43 12.55 -14.99
CA ALA A 307 -7.30 13.70 -14.84
C ALA A 307 -6.76 14.71 -13.82
N ALA A 308 -6.81 15.99 -14.18
CA ALA A 308 -6.59 17.09 -13.25
C ALA A 308 -7.75 17.21 -12.23
N PRO A 309 -7.52 17.91 -11.10
CA PRO A 309 -8.48 17.98 -10.00
C PRO A 309 -9.80 18.61 -10.45
N SER A 310 -10.91 17.89 -10.28
CA SER A 310 -12.26 18.32 -10.68
C SER A 310 -12.38 18.79 -12.15
N ALA A 311 -11.51 18.31 -13.05
CA ALA A 311 -11.50 18.72 -14.45
C ALA A 311 -12.70 18.16 -15.23
N LYS A 312 -13.20 18.92 -16.21
CA LYS A 312 -14.29 18.47 -17.10
C LYS A 312 -13.81 17.30 -17.96
N GLY A 313 -14.59 16.22 -18.02
CA GLY A 313 -14.19 15.00 -18.73
C GLY A 313 -13.38 14.00 -17.89
N ALA A 314 -13.06 14.33 -16.64
CA ALA A 314 -12.41 13.40 -15.72
C ALA A 314 -13.33 12.24 -15.33
N PHE A 315 -12.84 11.31 -14.50
CA PHE A 315 -13.66 10.21 -14.00
C PHE A 315 -14.86 10.74 -13.21
N ARG A 316 -16.06 10.29 -13.57
CA ARG A 316 -17.29 10.64 -12.88
C ARG A 316 -17.47 9.78 -11.64
N LEU A 317 -17.74 10.39 -10.49
CA LEU A 317 -18.05 9.67 -9.27
C LEU A 317 -19.38 8.92 -9.40
N ARG A 318 -19.33 7.60 -9.30
CA ARG A 318 -20.50 6.72 -9.09
C ARG A 318 -20.35 6.01 -7.75
N TYR A 319 -21.35 6.12 -6.89
CA TYR A 319 -21.33 5.40 -5.61
C TYR A 319 -21.65 3.94 -5.84
N GLY A 320 -20.81 3.06 -5.30
CA GLY A 320 -21.08 1.64 -5.31
C GLY A 320 -19.86 0.82 -4.93
N ARG A 321 -20.12 -0.47 -4.78
CA ARG A 321 -19.13 -1.45 -4.43
C ARG A 321 -19.31 -2.69 -5.30
N SER A 322 -18.26 -3.04 -6.03
CA SER A 322 -18.19 -4.28 -6.78
C SER A 322 -17.71 -5.42 -5.90
N ARG A 323 -17.71 -6.64 -6.44
CA ARG A 323 -17.13 -7.82 -5.77
C ARG A 323 -15.63 -7.63 -5.45
N ILE A 324 -14.95 -6.75 -6.20
CA ILE A 324 -13.51 -6.47 -6.13
C ILE A 324 -13.17 -5.03 -5.73
N SER A 325 -14.09 -4.32 -5.07
CA SER A 325 -13.84 -2.98 -4.56
C SER A 325 -14.22 -2.84 -3.07
N GLY A 326 -13.86 -1.70 -2.47
CA GLY A 326 -13.96 -1.45 -1.04
C GLY A 326 -12.59 -1.50 -0.35
N ILE A 327 -12.53 -1.08 0.93
CA ILE A 327 -11.29 -0.92 1.70
C ILE A 327 -10.17 -0.20 0.90
N ALA A 328 -10.55 0.95 0.32
CA ALA A 328 -9.77 1.79 -0.59
C ALA A 328 -9.67 1.35 -2.06
N ALA A 329 -10.00 0.11 -2.45
CA ALA A 329 -10.00 -0.28 -3.86
C ALA A 329 -11.19 0.36 -4.62
N LYS A 330 -10.92 0.86 -5.83
CA LYS A 330 -11.88 1.57 -6.69
C LYS A 330 -11.91 0.96 -8.08
N SER A 331 -13.10 0.84 -8.65
CA SER A 331 -13.26 0.21 -9.97
C SER A 331 -13.44 1.25 -11.07
N VAL A 332 -12.83 1.02 -12.22
CA VAL A 332 -13.03 1.80 -13.45
C VAL A 332 -13.53 0.88 -14.56
N HIS A 333 -14.10 1.46 -15.61
CA HIS A 333 -14.57 0.67 -16.73
C HIS A 333 -13.39 0.00 -17.49
N PRO A 334 -13.48 -1.28 -17.88
CA PRO A 334 -12.39 -1.98 -18.59
C PRO A 334 -11.95 -1.29 -19.89
N ALA A 335 -12.88 -0.63 -20.60
CA ALA A 335 -12.53 0.15 -21.80
C ALA A 335 -11.61 1.33 -21.48
N ALA A 336 -11.78 1.98 -20.31
CA ALA A 336 -10.88 3.05 -19.88
C ALA A 336 -9.47 2.53 -19.65
N MET A 337 -9.32 1.34 -19.06
CA MET A 337 -8.02 0.71 -18.84
C MET A 337 -7.25 0.51 -20.16
N ILE A 338 -7.95 0.06 -21.21
CA ILE A 338 -7.37 -0.19 -22.55
C ILE A 338 -7.05 1.13 -23.27
N LEU A 339 -8.01 2.07 -23.31
CA LEU A 339 -7.88 3.32 -24.05
C LEU A 339 -6.85 4.29 -23.43
N LEU A 340 -6.59 4.13 -22.14
CA LEU A 340 -5.48 4.78 -21.44
C LEU A 340 -4.16 4.01 -21.63
N ASP A 341 -3.96 3.42 -22.81
CA ASP A 341 -2.73 2.77 -23.27
C ASP A 341 -2.23 1.67 -22.31
N ASP A 342 -3.15 0.90 -21.70
CA ASP A 342 -2.86 -0.19 -20.74
C ASP A 342 -2.04 0.26 -19.51
N PHE A 343 -2.06 1.54 -19.14
CA PHE A 343 -1.35 2.02 -17.95
C PHE A 343 -2.05 1.65 -16.65
N ILE A 344 -3.38 1.51 -16.68
CA ILE A 344 -4.18 1.03 -15.54
C ILE A 344 -4.36 -0.47 -15.71
N ALA A 345 -3.69 -1.27 -14.90
CA ALA A 345 -3.92 -2.71 -14.77
C ALA A 345 -4.62 -3.01 -13.45
N THR A 346 -5.24 -4.19 -13.34
CA THR A 346 -5.78 -4.68 -12.07
C THR A 346 -4.63 -4.80 -11.07
N GLY A 347 -4.70 -4.06 -9.96
CA GLY A 347 -3.59 -3.97 -9.00
C GLY A 347 -2.79 -2.67 -9.06
N THR A 348 -2.85 -1.91 -10.16
CA THR A 348 -2.12 -0.65 -10.26
C THR A 348 -2.62 0.31 -9.18
N GLN A 349 -1.72 0.87 -8.37
CA GLN A 349 -2.08 1.90 -7.42
C GLN A 349 -2.38 3.19 -8.19
N LEU A 350 -3.55 3.77 -7.95
CA LEU A 350 -3.90 5.11 -8.38
C LEU A 350 -3.86 6.07 -7.19
N LYS A 351 -3.48 7.32 -7.44
CA LYS A 351 -3.62 8.42 -6.49
C LYS A 351 -4.82 9.24 -6.93
N VAL A 352 -5.81 9.33 -6.04
CA VAL A 352 -7.09 9.98 -6.30
C VAL A 352 -7.19 11.31 -5.57
N GLU A 353 -8.01 12.21 -6.10
CA GLU A 353 -8.32 13.47 -5.45
C GLU A 353 -9.11 13.25 -4.15
N ARG A 354 -10.14 12.41 -4.21
CA ARG A 354 -11.09 12.10 -3.12
C ARG A 354 -11.81 10.77 -3.38
N PRO A 355 -12.36 10.11 -2.35
CA PRO A 355 -11.88 10.08 -0.97
C PRO A 355 -10.59 9.25 -0.87
N GLY A 356 -9.74 9.60 0.09
CA GLY A 356 -8.47 8.93 0.35
C GLY A 356 -7.30 9.45 -0.50
N LYS A 357 -6.08 9.00 -0.17
CA LYS A 357 -4.85 9.40 -0.87
C LYS A 357 -4.45 8.44 -1.99
N GLY A 358 -4.96 7.21 -1.96
CA GLY A 358 -4.63 6.17 -2.92
C GLY A 358 -5.70 5.09 -2.94
N CYS A 359 -5.70 4.32 -4.01
CA CYS A 359 -6.55 3.16 -4.21
C CYS A 359 -5.83 2.17 -5.13
N VAL A 360 -6.16 0.90 -5.04
CA VAL A 360 -5.89 -0.04 -6.13
C VAL A 360 -6.99 0.07 -7.18
N ALA A 361 -6.59 0.08 -8.45
CA ALA A 361 -7.51 -0.01 -9.58
C ALA A 361 -8.01 -1.45 -9.74
N THR A 362 -9.33 -1.58 -9.85
CA THR A 362 -10.00 -2.81 -10.29
C THR A 362 -10.99 -2.48 -11.41
N GLU A 363 -11.71 -3.48 -11.91
CA GLU A 363 -12.63 -3.30 -13.03
C GLU A 363 -14.11 -3.48 -12.67
N CYS A 364 -14.96 -2.76 -13.37
CA CYS A 364 -16.40 -2.93 -13.33
C CYS A 364 -16.96 -2.61 -14.72
N ASP A 365 -17.49 -3.60 -15.42
CA ASP A 365 -18.04 -3.46 -16.77
C ASP A 365 -19.52 -3.00 -16.77
N SER A 366 -20.16 -2.96 -15.60
CA SER A 366 -21.54 -2.48 -15.46
C SER A 366 -21.68 -0.94 -15.34
N ILE A 367 -20.57 -0.22 -15.17
CA ILE A 367 -20.56 1.26 -15.09
C ILE A 367 -20.28 1.89 -16.46
N GLU A 368 -20.44 3.20 -16.60
CA GLU A 368 -20.25 3.84 -17.91
C GLU A 368 -18.77 3.92 -18.30
N GLY A 369 -18.48 3.51 -19.53
CA GLY A 369 -17.16 3.60 -20.14
C GLY A 369 -16.82 4.99 -20.69
N PRO A 370 -15.64 5.13 -21.31
CA PRO A 370 -15.21 6.39 -21.92
C PRO A 370 -16.08 6.81 -23.12
N ILE A 371 -16.11 8.12 -23.36
CA ILE A 371 -16.64 8.71 -24.60
C ILE A 371 -15.45 9.27 -25.38
N VAL A 372 -15.31 8.83 -26.62
CA VAL A 372 -14.14 9.16 -27.46
C VAL A 372 -14.55 9.76 -28.79
N LYS A 373 -13.70 10.67 -29.27
CA LYS A 373 -13.70 11.17 -30.64
C LYS A 373 -12.71 10.33 -31.46
N LEU A 374 -13.18 9.79 -32.57
CA LEU A 374 -12.36 9.08 -33.54
C LEU A 374 -11.73 10.06 -34.55
N LYS A 375 -10.65 9.64 -35.21
CA LYS A 375 -9.95 10.43 -36.25
C LYS A 375 -10.83 10.85 -37.43
N ASN A 376 -11.94 10.14 -37.68
CA ASN A 376 -12.92 10.52 -38.71
C ASN A 376 -13.90 11.61 -38.21
N GLY A 377 -13.77 12.08 -36.97
CA GLY A 377 -14.62 13.08 -36.34
C GLY A 377 -15.86 12.53 -35.64
N SER A 378 -16.15 11.23 -35.72
CA SER A 378 -17.29 10.59 -35.05
C SER A 378 -17.06 10.49 -33.54
N VAL A 379 -18.13 10.57 -32.76
CA VAL A 379 -18.09 10.39 -31.30
C VAL A 379 -18.86 9.15 -30.91
N ILE A 380 -18.24 8.29 -30.12
CA ILE A 380 -18.84 7.03 -29.68
C ILE A 380 -18.68 6.83 -28.16
N ARG A 381 -19.67 6.17 -27.55
CA ARG A 381 -19.55 5.59 -26.20
C ARG A 381 -18.88 4.24 -26.32
N VAL A 382 -17.88 3.97 -25.49
CA VAL A 382 -17.10 2.73 -25.53
C VAL A 382 -17.50 1.83 -24.37
N GLU A 383 -18.42 0.90 -24.65
CA GLU A 383 -19.16 0.14 -23.63
C GLU A 383 -18.59 -1.26 -23.39
N SER A 384 -17.60 -1.69 -24.18
CA SER A 384 -16.99 -3.01 -24.01
C SER A 384 -15.48 -2.96 -24.21
N SER A 385 -14.80 -3.92 -23.59
CA SER A 385 -13.37 -4.12 -23.76
C SER A 385 -13.01 -4.54 -25.20
N GLU A 386 -13.88 -5.31 -25.86
CA GLU A 386 -13.74 -5.70 -27.26
C GLU A 386 -13.78 -4.50 -28.20
N LYS A 387 -14.78 -3.62 -28.02
CA LYS A 387 -14.89 -2.39 -28.81
C LYS A 387 -13.68 -1.50 -28.56
N ALA A 388 -13.25 -1.32 -27.32
CA ALA A 388 -12.06 -0.55 -26.97
C ALA A 388 -10.80 -1.03 -27.70
N ARG A 389 -10.56 -2.36 -27.75
CA ARG A 389 -9.43 -2.93 -28.49
C ARG A 389 -9.51 -2.66 -30.00
N SER A 390 -10.71 -2.73 -30.58
CA SER A 390 -10.91 -2.51 -32.02
C SER A 390 -10.62 -1.07 -32.47
N ILE A 391 -10.86 -0.08 -31.60
CA ILE A 391 -10.78 1.35 -31.95
C ILE A 391 -9.54 2.06 -31.39
N VAL A 392 -8.72 1.41 -30.55
CA VAL A 392 -7.62 2.07 -29.82
C VAL A 392 -6.65 2.84 -30.73
N GLY A 393 -6.47 2.36 -31.96
CA GLY A 393 -5.64 3.01 -32.99
C GLY A 393 -6.30 4.22 -33.67
N ASP A 394 -7.62 4.34 -33.58
CA ASP A 394 -8.44 5.35 -34.26
C ASP A 394 -8.93 6.47 -33.35
N VAL A 395 -8.69 6.35 -32.03
CA VAL A 395 -9.02 7.40 -31.05
C VAL A 395 -8.12 8.62 -31.25
N GLU A 396 -8.74 9.76 -31.49
CA GLU A 396 -8.09 11.07 -31.57
C GLU A 396 -8.07 11.75 -30.19
N GLU A 397 -9.22 11.79 -29.50
CA GLU A 397 -9.39 12.44 -28.20
C GLU A 397 -10.35 11.63 -27.31
N ILE A 398 -10.04 11.51 -26.03
CA ILE A 398 -10.88 10.98 -24.98
C ILE A 398 -11.57 12.17 -24.31
N LEU A 399 -12.85 12.36 -24.64
CA LEU A 399 -13.67 13.48 -24.17
C LEU A 399 -14.10 13.29 -22.71
N PHE A 400 -14.41 12.05 -22.35
CA PHE A 400 -14.79 11.64 -20.99
C PHE A 400 -14.14 10.30 -20.65
N LEU A 401 -13.55 10.20 -19.47
CA LEU A 401 -12.90 8.97 -19.00
C LEU A 401 -13.90 7.87 -18.56
N GLY A 402 -15.17 8.23 -18.38
CA GLY A 402 -16.21 7.34 -17.84
C GLY A 402 -16.31 7.40 -16.32
N ASP A 403 -16.89 6.36 -15.74
CA ASP A 403 -17.16 6.27 -14.30
C ASP A 403 -15.95 5.75 -13.50
N ILE A 404 -15.83 6.24 -12.27
CA ILE A 404 -15.07 5.59 -11.20
C ILE A 404 -16.03 5.22 -10.07
N LEU A 405 -16.08 3.93 -9.78
CA LEU A 405 -16.92 3.35 -8.74
C LEU A 405 -16.21 3.46 -7.38
N ILE A 406 -16.82 4.21 -6.46
CA ILE A 406 -16.28 4.46 -5.13
C ILE A 406 -17.28 4.03 -4.05
N SER A 407 -16.77 3.25 -3.08
CA SER A 407 -17.57 2.72 -1.98
C SER A 407 -18.01 3.81 -1.01
N TYR A 408 -19.17 3.64 -0.37
CA TYR A 408 -19.57 4.48 0.75
C TYR A 408 -18.61 4.34 1.93
N GLY A 409 -18.12 3.12 2.18
CA GLY A 409 -17.16 2.84 3.25
C GLY A 409 -15.88 3.66 3.17
N ASP A 410 -15.38 3.97 1.96
CA ASP A 410 -14.21 4.83 1.77
C ASP A 410 -14.45 6.26 2.30
N PHE A 411 -15.64 6.83 2.08
CA PHE A 411 -16.00 8.16 2.60
C PHE A 411 -16.13 8.15 4.13
N LEU A 412 -16.73 7.08 4.68
CA LEU A 412 -16.87 6.91 6.12
C LEU A 412 -15.50 6.75 6.80
N GLN A 413 -14.58 5.99 6.19
CA GLN A 413 -13.23 5.79 6.71
C GLN A 413 -12.42 7.08 6.74
N THR A 414 -12.48 7.89 5.68
CA THR A 414 -11.75 9.16 5.61
C THR A 414 -12.49 10.32 6.27
N ASN A 415 -13.71 10.09 6.77
CA ASN A 415 -14.64 11.10 7.28
C ASN A 415 -14.79 12.28 6.31
N THR A 416 -14.84 11.98 5.02
CA THR A 416 -15.01 12.99 3.96
C THR A 416 -16.51 13.15 3.72
N GLY A 417 -17.01 14.39 3.72
CA GLY A 417 -18.41 14.67 3.41
C GLY A 417 -18.82 14.06 2.07
N LEU A 418 -20.06 13.55 2.00
CA LEU A 418 -20.55 12.93 0.77
C LEU A 418 -20.59 13.99 -0.34
N LEU A 419 -20.08 13.61 -1.50
CA LEU A 419 -20.06 14.45 -2.70
C LEU A 419 -21.32 14.19 -3.52
N PRO A 420 -21.87 15.18 -4.25
CA PRO A 420 -23.06 14.98 -5.07
C PRO A 420 -22.86 13.82 -6.06
N ALA A 421 -23.74 12.81 -5.97
CA ALA A 421 -23.78 11.70 -6.90
C ALA A 421 -24.23 12.17 -8.30
N GLY A 422 -23.59 11.65 -9.35
CA GLY A 422 -24.11 11.77 -10.72
C GLY A 422 -25.38 10.92 -10.88
N TYR A 423 -26.29 11.34 -11.76
CA TYR A 423 -27.49 10.55 -12.01
C TYR A 423 -27.13 9.24 -12.75
N CYS A 424 -27.62 8.12 -12.21
CA CYS A 424 -27.23 6.76 -12.57
C CYS A 424 -28.43 5.80 -12.53
N GLU A 425 -28.29 4.65 -13.17
CA GLU A 425 -29.37 3.68 -13.40
C GLU A 425 -29.99 3.18 -12.10
N GLU A 426 -29.18 2.91 -11.07
CA GLU A 426 -29.63 2.40 -9.77
C GLU A 426 -30.53 3.39 -9.04
N TRP A 427 -30.35 4.68 -9.30
CA TRP A 427 -31.23 5.72 -8.77
C TRP A 427 -32.50 5.82 -9.62
N TRP A 428 -32.36 5.86 -10.95
CA TRP A 428 -33.51 5.96 -11.86
C TRP A 428 -34.49 4.78 -11.70
N GLU A 429 -33.99 3.55 -11.62
CA GLU A 429 -34.81 2.34 -11.41
C GLU A 429 -35.69 2.45 -10.16
N GLN A 430 -35.17 3.03 -9.07
CA GLN A 430 -35.94 3.26 -7.85
C GLN A 430 -37.00 4.36 -8.00
N GLU A 431 -36.72 5.42 -8.78
CA GLU A 431 -37.69 6.48 -9.07
C GLU A 431 -38.84 5.96 -9.94
N VAL A 432 -38.54 5.13 -10.94
CA VAL A 432 -39.56 4.53 -11.83
C VAL A 432 -40.40 3.48 -11.10
N SER A 433 -39.78 2.64 -10.27
CA SER A 433 -40.47 1.61 -9.48
C SER A 433 -41.46 2.19 -8.47
N LYS A 434 -41.31 3.47 -8.07
CA LYS A 434 -42.28 4.16 -7.19
C LYS A 434 -43.55 4.60 -7.91
N VAL A 435 -43.48 4.87 -9.21
CA VAL A 435 -44.57 5.49 -9.99
C VAL A 435 -45.25 4.50 -10.94
N SER A 436 -44.62 3.35 -11.20
CA SER A 436 -45.11 2.36 -12.16
C SER A 436 -45.19 0.96 -11.56
N ASN A 437 -46.11 0.12 -12.06
CA ASN A 437 -46.19 -1.31 -11.75
C ASN A 437 -45.17 -2.16 -12.56
N TYR A 438 -44.13 -1.55 -13.13
CA TYR A 438 -43.10 -2.30 -13.85
C TYR A 438 -42.35 -3.19 -12.87
N THR A 439 -42.52 -4.51 -13.02
CA THR A 439 -41.82 -5.52 -12.21
C THR A 439 -40.38 -5.75 -12.67
N LYS A 440 -40.03 -5.34 -13.90
CA LYS A 440 -38.67 -5.26 -14.46
C LYS A 440 -38.66 -4.30 -15.65
N ILE A 441 -37.80 -3.28 -15.61
CA ILE A 441 -37.59 -2.37 -16.74
C ILE A 441 -36.59 -3.03 -17.71
N PRO A 442 -36.80 -2.97 -19.03
CA PRO A 442 -35.83 -3.49 -20.00
C PRO A 442 -34.47 -2.80 -19.83
N ARG A 443 -33.37 -3.57 -19.86
CA ARG A 443 -32.00 -3.03 -19.79
C ARG A 443 -31.62 -2.26 -21.05
N ASP A 444 -32.11 -2.71 -22.20
CA ASP A 444 -31.88 -2.09 -23.50
C ASP A 444 -33.10 -1.24 -23.86
N LEU A 445 -33.16 -0.04 -23.27
CA LEU A 445 -34.23 0.92 -23.54
C LEU A 445 -33.86 1.76 -24.77
N SER A 446 -34.74 1.88 -25.77
CA SER A 446 -34.47 2.77 -26.92
C SER A 446 -34.49 4.26 -26.51
N PRO A 447 -33.81 5.15 -27.24
CA PRO A 447 -33.90 6.60 -27.03
C PRO A 447 -35.36 7.11 -27.01
N GLU A 448 -36.20 6.55 -27.88
CA GLU A 448 -37.63 6.84 -28.01
C GLU A 448 -38.39 6.43 -26.75
N ASP A 449 -38.18 5.19 -26.30
CA ASP A 449 -38.82 4.63 -25.11
C ASP A 449 -38.44 5.42 -23.86
N ALA A 450 -37.17 5.84 -23.74
CA ALA A 450 -36.70 6.64 -22.61
C ALA A 450 -37.46 7.96 -22.48
N VAL A 451 -37.68 8.64 -23.61
CA VAL A 451 -38.44 9.90 -23.66
C VAL A 451 -39.93 9.63 -23.37
N GLN A 452 -40.50 8.55 -23.92
CA GLN A 452 -41.89 8.20 -23.70
C GLN A 452 -42.19 7.88 -22.23
N ILE A 453 -41.34 7.09 -21.57
CA ILE A 453 -41.45 6.79 -20.13
C ILE A 453 -41.41 8.08 -19.31
N SER A 454 -40.47 8.97 -19.61
CA SER A 454 -40.35 10.25 -18.89
C SER A 454 -41.61 11.11 -19.05
N LYS A 455 -42.20 11.16 -20.24
CA LYS A 455 -43.46 11.89 -20.50
C LYS A 455 -44.66 11.26 -19.79
N GLN A 456 -44.83 9.94 -19.91
CA GLN A 456 -45.99 9.24 -19.41
C GLN A 456 -46.05 9.23 -17.88
N TYR A 457 -44.91 9.01 -17.21
CA TYR A 457 -44.85 8.82 -15.77
C TYR A 457 -44.27 10.03 -15.01
N SER A 458 -43.90 11.12 -15.71
CA SER A 458 -43.29 12.31 -15.10
C SER A 458 -42.02 12.02 -14.28
N VAL A 459 -41.33 10.94 -14.61
CA VAL A 459 -40.03 10.56 -14.06
C VAL A 459 -38.90 11.22 -14.86
N PRO A 460 -37.71 11.45 -14.27
CA PRO A 460 -36.58 11.96 -15.03
C PRO A 460 -36.19 11.05 -16.20
N LEU A 461 -35.60 11.64 -17.24
CA LEU A 461 -35.06 10.91 -18.39
C LEU A 461 -34.02 9.86 -17.93
N HIS A 462 -34.01 8.70 -18.59
CA HIS A 462 -33.09 7.61 -18.27
C HIS A 462 -31.61 8.09 -18.31
N PRO A 463 -30.79 7.79 -17.29
CA PRO A 463 -29.42 8.28 -17.14
C PRO A 463 -28.52 8.09 -18.38
N ARG A 464 -28.57 6.92 -19.04
CA ARG A 464 -27.87 6.64 -20.32
C ARG A 464 -28.01 7.76 -21.36
N TYR A 465 -29.18 8.38 -21.43
CA TYR A 465 -29.52 9.40 -22.43
C TYR A 465 -29.49 10.83 -21.87
N VAL A 466 -29.02 11.01 -20.63
CA VAL A 466 -28.77 12.34 -20.06
C VAL A 466 -27.32 12.73 -20.37
N TYR A 467 -27.16 13.82 -21.11
CA TYR A 467 -25.85 14.35 -21.50
C TYR A 467 -25.24 15.29 -20.44
N HIS A 468 -23.99 15.73 -20.66
CA HIS A 468 -23.22 16.57 -19.72
C HIS A 468 -23.59 18.06 -19.80
N TRP A 469 -24.88 18.36 -19.67
CA TRP A 469 -25.43 19.72 -19.80
C TRP A 469 -24.78 20.73 -18.84
N GLU A 470 -24.43 20.29 -17.63
CA GLU A 470 -23.82 21.15 -16.62
C GLU A 470 -22.36 21.54 -16.86
N ASP A 471 -21.71 20.96 -17.88
CA ASP A 471 -20.35 21.31 -18.29
C ASP A 471 -20.32 22.43 -19.32
N LEU A 472 -21.48 22.80 -19.87
CA LEU A 472 -21.63 23.85 -20.87
C LEU A 472 -22.36 25.07 -20.30
N SER A 473 -22.07 26.22 -20.90
CA SER A 473 -22.74 27.49 -20.65
C SER A 473 -24.03 27.61 -21.47
N VAL A 474 -24.94 28.47 -21.02
CA VAL A 474 -26.17 28.79 -21.76
C VAL A 474 -25.86 29.30 -23.17
N ASN A 475 -24.81 30.10 -23.35
CA ASN A 475 -24.45 30.63 -24.68
C ASN A 475 -23.99 29.53 -25.64
N GLU A 476 -23.21 28.56 -25.17
CA GLU A 476 -22.81 27.39 -25.96
C GLU A 476 -24.05 26.57 -26.37
N LEU A 477 -24.98 26.32 -25.45
CA LEU A 477 -26.21 25.59 -25.76
C LEU A 477 -27.12 26.33 -26.75
N ARG A 478 -27.20 27.67 -26.71
CA ARG A 478 -27.93 28.45 -27.72
C ARG A 478 -27.32 28.28 -29.11
N LYS A 479 -25.98 28.33 -29.22
CA LYS A 479 -25.29 28.10 -30.50
C LYS A 479 -25.58 26.70 -31.04
N LEU A 480 -25.57 25.69 -30.16
CA LEU A 480 -25.92 24.31 -30.53
C LEU A 480 -27.36 24.22 -31.02
N ALA A 481 -28.33 24.77 -30.28
CA ALA A 481 -29.75 24.77 -30.63
C ALA A 481 -30.02 25.41 -32.00
N ASN A 482 -29.45 26.59 -32.28
CA ASN A 482 -29.58 27.28 -33.58
C ASN A 482 -29.01 26.47 -34.75
N TRP A 483 -28.07 25.57 -34.48
CA TRP A 483 -27.53 24.68 -35.48
C TRP A 483 -28.40 23.43 -35.67
N LEU A 484 -28.89 22.83 -34.58
CA LEU A 484 -29.73 21.62 -34.61
C LEU A 484 -31.07 21.85 -35.32
N VAL A 485 -31.68 23.03 -35.19
CA VAL A 485 -32.95 23.40 -35.87
C VAL A 485 -32.83 23.35 -37.40
N LYS A 486 -31.62 23.50 -37.95
CA LYS A 486 -31.37 23.45 -39.40
C LYS A 486 -31.24 22.01 -39.93
N GLY A 487 -31.29 21.01 -39.05
CA GLY A 487 -31.20 19.60 -39.39
C GLY A 487 -32.49 19.03 -39.97
N LYS A 488 -32.37 17.89 -40.64
CA LYS A 488 -33.51 17.11 -41.16
C LYS A 488 -33.61 15.79 -40.43
N ILE A 489 -34.80 15.44 -39.97
CA ILE A 489 -35.08 14.13 -39.37
C ILE A 489 -35.42 13.16 -40.51
N GLU A 490 -34.62 12.12 -40.65
CA GLU A 490 -34.81 11.02 -41.60
C GLU A 490 -34.83 9.68 -40.84
N ASP A 491 -35.09 8.56 -41.53
CA ASP A 491 -35.22 7.22 -40.91
C ASP A 491 -33.98 6.80 -40.09
N LYS A 492 -32.81 7.37 -40.38
CA LYS A 492 -31.53 7.10 -39.69
C LYS A 492 -31.26 8.03 -38.50
N GLY A 493 -32.10 9.04 -38.24
CA GLY A 493 -31.90 10.03 -37.18
C GLY A 493 -31.86 11.47 -37.68
N LEU A 494 -31.28 12.38 -36.88
CA LEU A 494 -31.13 13.80 -37.25
C LEU A 494 -29.87 14.01 -38.09
N ILE A 495 -30.04 14.44 -39.33
CA ILE A 495 -28.96 14.69 -40.29
C ILE A 495 -28.68 16.19 -40.39
N LEU A 496 -27.41 16.55 -40.20
CA LEU A 496 -26.91 17.93 -40.29
C LEU A 496 -25.89 18.04 -41.42
N THR A 497 -26.25 18.71 -42.51
CA THR A 497 -25.40 18.89 -43.71
C THR A 497 -24.57 20.19 -43.70
N ASN A 498 -24.87 21.10 -42.77
CA ASN A 498 -24.21 22.41 -42.67
C ASN A 498 -23.11 22.35 -41.61
N ASN A 499 -21.86 22.10 -42.02
CA ASN A 499 -20.75 21.96 -41.06
C ASN A 499 -20.52 23.27 -40.27
N ASN A 500 -20.68 23.22 -38.95
CA ASN A 500 -20.37 24.29 -38.02
C ASN A 500 -19.37 23.77 -36.98
N PRO A 501 -18.05 24.05 -37.13
CA PRO A 501 -17.02 23.51 -36.25
C PRO A 501 -17.21 23.88 -34.78
N GLU A 502 -17.71 25.09 -34.49
CA GLU A 502 -17.94 25.54 -33.12
C GLU A 502 -19.10 24.76 -32.48
N ALA A 503 -20.24 24.65 -33.17
CA ALA A 503 -21.38 23.88 -32.68
C ALA A 503 -21.08 22.38 -32.60
N LYS A 504 -20.28 21.84 -33.53
CA LYS A 504 -19.76 20.47 -33.48
C LYS A 504 -18.92 20.24 -32.24
N ARG A 505 -18.00 21.15 -31.90
CA ARG A 505 -17.22 21.02 -30.66
C ARG A 505 -18.13 21.02 -29.44
N ILE A 506 -19.17 21.86 -29.42
CA ILE A 506 -20.14 21.87 -28.31
C ILE A 506 -20.89 20.53 -28.21
N LEU A 507 -21.27 19.92 -29.34
CA LEU A 507 -21.88 18.58 -29.40
C LEU A 507 -20.94 17.49 -28.84
N GLU A 508 -19.65 17.55 -29.18
CA GLU A 508 -18.61 16.67 -28.63
C GLU A 508 -18.47 16.85 -27.11
N LEU A 509 -18.37 18.09 -26.63
CA LEU A 509 -18.22 18.42 -25.22
C LEU A 509 -19.46 18.07 -24.39
N LEU A 510 -20.64 17.98 -25.02
CA LEU A 510 -21.88 17.50 -24.41
C LEU A 510 -21.88 15.97 -24.25
N GLY A 511 -21.07 15.25 -25.03
CA GLY A 511 -20.95 13.79 -24.99
C GLY A 511 -22.02 13.05 -25.80
N VAL A 512 -22.54 13.67 -26.86
CA VAL A 512 -23.58 13.05 -27.71
C VAL A 512 -22.93 12.13 -28.75
N PRO A 513 -23.29 10.84 -28.82
CA PRO A 513 -22.83 9.95 -29.89
C PRO A 513 -23.33 10.42 -31.25
N HIS A 514 -22.44 10.48 -32.24
CA HIS A 514 -22.80 10.85 -33.62
C HIS A 514 -21.76 10.36 -34.61
N GLU A 515 -22.22 10.07 -35.82
CA GLU A 515 -21.38 9.61 -36.93
C GLU A 515 -21.11 10.75 -37.92
N VAL A 516 -19.92 10.74 -38.50
CA VAL A 516 -19.51 11.68 -39.56
C VAL A 516 -19.41 10.92 -40.87
N GLU A 517 -20.36 11.17 -41.77
CA GLU A 517 -20.38 10.61 -43.12
C GLU A 517 -20.11 11.73 -44.13
N CYS A 518 -18.93 11.71 -44.79
CA CYS A 518 -18.50 12.74 -45.73
C CYS A 518 -18.55 14.18 -45.15
N ASN A 519 -19.65 14.91 -45.39
CA ASN A 519 -19.89 16.28 -44.93
C ASN A 519 -21.16 16.42 -44.07
N SER A 520 -21.79 15.31 -43.70
CA SER A 520 -22.97 15.27 -42.84
C SER A 520 -22.68 14.62 -41.49
N ILE A 521 -23.37 15.10 -40.47
CA ILE A 521 -23.36 14.52 -39.13
C ILE A 521 -24.70 13.87 -38.89
N VAL A 522 -24.68 12.60 -38.50
CA VAL A 522 -25.86 11.78 -38.21
C VAL A 522 -25.94 11.55 -36.71
N ILE A 523 -27.07 11.94 -36.11
CA ILE A 523 -27.35 11.76 -34.68
C ILE A 523 -28.54 10.79 -34.56
N GLU A 524 -28.25 9.53 -34.22
CA GLU A 524 -29.30 8.52 -33.99
C GLU A 524 -30.10 8.83 -32.72
N GLU A 525 -29.44 9.21 -31.63
CA GLU A 525 -30.07 9.54 -30.34
C GLU A 525 -30.61 10.99 -30.29
N TYR A 526 -31.27 11.45 -31.36
CA TYR A 526 -31.65 12.86 -31.49
C TYR A 526 -32.78 13.28 -30.53
N LEU A 527 -33.73 12.39 -30.20
CA LEU A 527 -34.88 12.73 -29.34
C LEU A 527 -34.47 13.12 -27.91
N PRO A 528 -33.62 12.35 -27.20
CA PRO A 528 -33.04 12.78 -25.92
C PRO A 528 -32.25 14.08 -25.97
N LEU A 529 -31.81 14.54 -27.14
CA LEU A 529 -31.09 15.80 -27.29
C LEU A 529 -32.05 16.99 -27.48
N ILE A 530 -32.99 16.87 -28.42
CA ILE A 530 -33.83 18.00 -28.86
C ILE A 530 -35.03 18.28 -27.94
N TYR A 531 -35.58 17.25 -27.27
CA TYR A 531 -36.68 17.43 -26.32
C TYR A 531 -36.28 18.24 -25.07
N PRO A 532 -35.15 17.91 -24.41
CA PRO A 532 -34.56 18.75 -23.37
C PRO A 532 -34.33 20.20 -23.76
N LEU A 533 -33.83 20.44 -24.97
CA LEU A 533 -33.58 21.78 -25.46
C LEU A 533 -34.86 22.56 -25.74
N GLY A 534 -36.02 21.89 -25.81
CA GLY A 534 -37.31 22.52 -26.07
C GLY A 534 -37.48 23.02 -27.51
N ILE A 535 -36.60 22.61 -28.42
CA ILE A 535 -36.59 23.03 -29.83
C ILE A 535 -37.47 22.15 -30.72
N TYR A 536 -38.09 21.11 -30.17
CA TYR A 536 -38.96 20.17 -30.90
C TYR A 536 -40.20 19.84 -30.08
N ASP A 537 -41.38 19.89 -30.71
CA ASP A 537 -42.66 19.63 -30.06
C ASP A 537 -43.22 18.22 -30.26
N GLY A 538 -42.61 17.43 -31.14
CA GLY A 538 -43.13 16.14 -31.59
C GLY A 538 -43.59 16.12 -33.04
N ALA A 539 -43.67 17.28 -33.70
CA ALA A 539 -44.03 17.42 -35.10
C ALA A 539 -43.12 18.40 -35.87
N VAL A 540 -42.72 19.53 -35.28
CA VAL A 540 -41.95 20.60 -35.96
C VAL A 540 -40.89 21.19 -35.01
N PHE A 541 -39.82 21.76 -35.58
CA PHE A 541 -38.85 22.56 -34.84
C PHE A 541 -39.43 23.94 -34.45
N THR A 542 -39.30 24.33 -33.18
CA THR A 542 -39.88 25.55 -32.60
C THR A 542 -38.80 26.55 -32.17
N GLU A 543 -38.20 27.25 -33.14
CA GLU A 543 -37.09 28.20 -32.89
C GLU A 543 -37.53 29.44 -32.10
N ASP A 544 -38.67 30.04 -32.46
CA ASP A 544 -39.18 31.27 -31.83
C ASP A 544 -39.49 31.09 -30.35
N GLU A 545 -40.06 29.95 -29.97
CA GLU A 545 -40.40 29.62 -28.58
C GLU A 545 -39.14 29.46 -27.71
N PHE A 546 -38.10 28.84 -28.26
CA PHE A 546 -36.80 28.67 -27.60
C PHE A 546 -36.10 30.02 -27.39
N LEU A 547 -36.05 30.87 -28.41
CA LEU A 547 -35.42 32.19 -28.33
C LEU A 547 -36.15 33.13 -27.37
N GLN A 548 -37.49 33.09 -27.32
CA GLN A 548 -38.27 33.88 -26.37
C GLN A 548 -38.04 33.45 -24.91
N LYS A 549 -38.10 32.14 -24.62
CA LYS A 549 -37.91 31.61 -23.26
C LYS A 549 -36.50 31.83 -22.73
N THR A 550 -35.49 31.89 -23.62
CA THR A 550 -34.10 32.01 -23.22
C THR A 550 -33.56 33.44 -23.23
N LYS A 551 -34.28 34.43 -23.75
CA LYS A 551 -33.81 35.82 -23.96
C LYS A 551 -33.22 36.51 -22.73
N ASN A 552 -33.73 36.21 -21.54
CA ASN A 552 -33.36 36.87 -20.28
C ASN A 552 -32.36 36.08 -19.41
N LEU A 553 -31.88 34.92 -19.86
CA LEU A 553 -30.89 34.13 -19.13
C LEU A 553 -29.47 34.68 -19.36
N ASP A 554 -28.67 34.74 -18.29
CA ASP A 554 -27.24 35.01 -18.39
C ASP A 554 -26.57 33.93 -19.28
N GLY A 555 -25.80 34.38 -20.26
CA GLY A 555 -25.08 33.50 -21.18
C GLY A 555 -24.00 32.66 -20.49
N ASN A 556 -23.48 33.11 -19.34
CA ASN A 556 -22.45 32.41 -18.57
C ASN A 556 -23.02 31.45 -17.51
N SER A 557 -24.34 31.44 -17.33
CA SER A 557 -25.01 30.49 -16.43
C SER A 557 -24.80 29.04 -16.85
N ASN A 558 -25.05 28.13 -15.91
CA ASN A 558 -24.98 26.69 -16.14
C ASN A 558 -26.08 26.22 -17.11
N GLY A 559 -25.76 25.32 -18.04
CA GLY A 559 -26.71 24.77 -19.00
C GLY A 559 -27.98 24.16 -18.39
N LEU A 560 -27.93 23.65 -17.16
CA LEU A 560 -29.12 23.14 -16.45
C LEU A 560 -30.18 24.23 -16.18
N GLU A 561 -29.80 25.50 -16.04
CA GLU A 561 -30.76 26.60 -15.84
C GLU A 561 -31.62 26.81 -17.08
N LEU A 562 -31.02 26.66 -18.26
CA LEU A 562 -31.75 26.69 -19.53
C LEU A 562 -32.73 25.51 -19.62
N LEU A 563 -32.30 24.32 -19.24
CA LEU A 563 -33.15 23.12 -19.30
C LEU A 563 -34.35 23.19 -18.35
N LYS A 564 -34.21 23.80 -17.17
CA LYS A 564 -35.34 24.00 -16.25
C LYS A 564 -36.49 24.81 -16.87
N LEU A 565 -36.19 25.69 -17.82
CA LEU A 565 -37.16 26.58 -18.46
C LEU A 565 -37.68 26.06 -19.80
N THR A 566 -36.83 25.34 -20.55
CA THR A 566 -37.12 24.91 -21.92
C THR A 566 -37.53 23.44 -22.03
N SER A 567 -37.04 22.59 -21.13
CA SER A 567 -37.23 21.14 -21.23
C SER A 567 -38.69 20.75 -21.06
N ARG A 568 -39.17 19.94 -22.00
CA ARG A 568 -40.52 19.34 -21.96
C ARG A 568 -40.56 18.04 -21.13
N ILE A 569 -39.40 17.58 -20.65
CA ILE A 569 -39.24 16.38 -19.83
C ILE A 569 -38.40 16.69 -18.59
N LYS A 570 -38.51 15.89 -17.53
CA LYS A 570 -37.73 16.10 -16.31
C LYS A 570 -36.30 15.61 -16.52
N ILE A 571 -35.31 16.41 -16.14
CA ILE A 571 -33.88 16.08 -16.28
C ILE A 571 -33.19 16.27 -14.93
N ARG A 572 -32.30 15.33 -14.60
CA ARG A 572 -31.40 15.42 -13.45
C ARG A 572 -29.95 15.65 -13.94
N PRO A 573 -29.09 16.29 -13.12
CA PRO A 573 -27.68 16.49 -13.46
C PRO A 573 -26.94 15.16 -13.67
N LYS A 574 -26.23 14.99 -14.79
CA LYS A 574 -25.51 13.75 -15.11
C LYS A 574 -24.16 13.65 -14.41
N ARG A 575 -23.41 14.74 -14.34
CA ARG A 575 -22.02 14.83 -13.85
C ARG A 575 -21.92 14.46 -12.39
N GLY A 576 -22.73 15.08 -11.54
CA GLY A 576 -22.45 15.10 -10.10
C GLY A 576 -21.06 15.68 -9.83
N THR A 577 -20.10 14.81 -9.52
CA THR A 577 -18.71 15.16 -9.16
C THR A 577 -17.68 14.46 -10.04
N TYR A 578 -16.68 15.22 -10.50
CA TYR A 578 -15.49 14.68 -11.19
C TYR A 578 -14.34 14.44 -10.20
N ILE A 579 -13.60 13.35 -10.40
CA ILE A 579 -12.48 12.94 -9.56
C ILE A 579 -11.19 12.96 -10.37
N GLY A 580 -10.21 13.76 -9.91
CA GLY A 580 -8.85 13.73 -10.44
C GLY A 580 -8.13 12.43 -10.08
N VAL A 581 -7.37 11.87 -11.02
CA VAL A 581 -6.69 10.57 -10.87
C VAL A 581 -5.35 10.59 -11.58
N ARG A 582 -4.33 10.00 -10.96
CA ARG A 582 -3.06 9.68 -11.61
C ARG A 582 -2.55 8.30 -11.23
N MET A 583 -1.61 7.79 -12.01
CA MET A 583 -0.89 6.57 -11.66
C MET A 583 0.05 6.80 -10.45
N GLY A 584 -0.06 5.89 -9.49
CA GLY A 584 0.83 5.70 -8.35
C GLY A 584 1.89 4.65 -8.67
N ARG A 585 1.99 3.60 -7.85
CA ARG A 585 2.90 2.46 -8.08
C ARG A 585 2.27 1.42 -9.03
N PRO A 586 3.06 0.78 -9.89
CA PRO A 586 2.57 -0.38 -10.64
C PRO A 586 2.27 -1.55 -9.68
N GLU A 587 1.46 -2.49 -10.14
CA GLU A 587 1.24 -3.78 -9.48
C GLU A 587 2.54 -4.60 -9.42
N LYS A 588 2.60 -5.55 -8.48
CA LYS A 588 3.79 -6.37 -8.24
C LYS A 588 3.38 -7.79 -7.85
N ALA A 589 3.98 -8.76 -8.51
CA ALA A 589 3.99 -10.17 -8.13
C ALA A 589 5.38 -10.74 -8.42
N LYS A 590 6.28 -10.76 -7.42
CA LYS A 590 7.69 -11.14 -7.60
C LYS A 590 8.26 -11.79 -6.36
N GLU A 591 9.20 -12.71 -6.53
CA GLU A 591 9.94 -13.32 -5.43
C GLU A 591 10.77 -12.29 -4.64
N ARG A 592 10.77 -12.40 -3.31
CA ARG A 592 11.52 -11.49 -2.44
C ARG A 592 12.99 -11.90 -2.40
N LYS A 593 13.81 -11.23 -3.20
CA LYS A 593 15.27 -11.42 -3.23
C LYS A 593 15.97 -10.41 -2.33
N MET A 594 16.92 -10.89 -1.53
CA MET A 594 17.93 -10.01 -0.95
C MET A 594 18.79 -9.40 -2.07
N GLU A 595 19.41 -8.25 -1.82
CA GLU A 595 20.41 -7.68 -2.72
C GLU A 595 21.82 -7.82 -2.12
N PRO A 596 22.72 -8.59 -2.76
CA PRO A 596 22.51 -9.59 -3.83
C PRO A 596 21.70 -10.81 -3.38
N ALA A 597 21.17 -11.58 -4.33
CA ALA A 597 20.34 -12.75 -4.07
C ALA A 597 21.11 -13.87 -3.34
N VAL A 598 20.45 -14.50 -2.37
CA VAL A 598 21.05 -15.47 -1.44
C VAL A 598 20.24 -16.77 -1.43
N HIS A 599 20.94 -17.91 -1.37
CA HIS A 599 20.35 -19.24 -1.21
C HIS A 599 20.54 -19.78 0.22
N SER A 600 21.62 -19.41 0.90
CA SER A 600 21.97 -19.88 2.25
C SER A 600 22.45 -18.73 3.15
N LEU A 601 21.98 -18.71 4.40
CA LEU A 601 22.49 -17.79 5.43
C LEU A 601 23.82 -18.30 6.01
N PHE A 602 24.83 -18.48 5.15
CA PHE A 602 26.17 -18.93 5.51
C PHE A 602 27.24 -17.87 5.16
N PRO A 603 28.12 -17.47 6.09
CA PRO A 603 29.11 -16.42 5.85
C PRO A 603 30.30 -16.91 5.01
N VAL A 604 30.56 -16.25 3.86
CA VAL A 604 31.70 -16.55 2.97
C VAL A 604 32.75 -15.42 2.90
N GLY A 605 32.56 -14.32 3.62
CA GLY A 605 33.50 -13.20 3.64
C GLY A 605 33.74 -12.61 2.24
N LEU A 606 35.02 -12.50 1.86
CA LEU A 606 35.45 -12.09 0.52
C LEU A 606 35.85 -13.29 -0.37
N TYR A 607 35.80 -14.50 0.17
CA TYR A 607 36.31 -15.71 -0.48
C TYR A 607 35.41 -16.17 -1.64
N GLY A 608 34.11 -15.92 -1.56
CA GLY A 608 33.14 -16.24 -2.62
C GLY A 608 33.06 -15.23 -3.78
N GLY A 609 34.03 -14.30 -3.89
CA GLY A 609 34.04 -13.29 -4.96
C GLY A 609 32.89 -12.27 -4.89
N LYS A 610 32.58 -11.64 -6.03
CA LYS A 610 31.50 -10.63 -6.11
C LYS A 610 30.11 -11.23 -5.88
N GLU A 611 29.90 -12.45 -6.35
CA GLU A 611 28.61 -13.16 -6.26
C GLU A 611 28.38 -13.83 -4.91
N ARG A 612 29.41 -13.89 -4.05
CA ARG A 612 29.35 -14.58 -2.75
C ARG A 612 29.04 -16.07 -2.91
N SER A 613 29.64 -16.69 -3.93
CA SER A 613 29.51 -18.12 -4.23
C SER A 613 30.15 -18.97 -3.13
N ILE A 614 29.39 -19.92 -2.57
CA ILE A 614 29.92 -20.89 -1.60
C ILE A 614 30.83 -21.88 -2.30
N ASN A 615 30.48 -22.32 -3.52
CA ASN A 615 31.27 -23.23 -4.33
C ASN A 615 32.71 -22.72 -4.52
N THR A 616 32.86 -21.46 -4.91
CA THR A 616 34.18 -20.82 -5.10
C THR A 616 34.91 -20.62 -3.77
N ALA A 617 34.19 -20.39 -2.68
CA ALA A 617 34.81 -20.30 -1.35
C ALA A 617 35.31 -21.67 -0.85
N ALA A 618 34.61 -22.76 -1.18
CA ALA A 618 34.95 -24.13 -0.81
C ALA A 618 36.13 -24.72 -1.60
N GLU A 619 36.51 -24.12 -2.74
CA GLU A 619 37.78 -24.43 -3.42
C GLU A 619 39.00 -24.13 -2.54
N ARG A 620 38.86 -23.27 -1.52
CA ARG A 620 39.90 -23.04 -0.52
C ARG A 620 39.72 -23.99 0.65
N ASP A 621 40.83 -24.52 1.18
CA ASP A 621 40.79 -25.45 2.32
C ASP A 621 40.17 -24.79 3.57
N SER A 622 40.49 -23.52 3.85
CA SER A 622 39.94 -22.81 5.01
C SER A 622 39.54 -21.37 4.72
N ILE A 623 38.48 -20.91 5.40
CA ILE A 623 38.02 -19.51 5.37
C ILE A 623 37.93 -18.93 6.78
N SER A 624 38.36 -17.67 6.93
CA SER A 624 38.30 -16.94 8.20
C SER A 624 37.06 -16.05 8.28
N VAL A 625 36.09 -16.39 9.12
CA VAL A 625 34.80 -15.68 9.25
C VAL A 625 34.35 -15.57 10.72
N GLU A 626 33.49 -14.60 11.02
CA GLU A 626 32.85 -14.49 12.33
C GLU A 626 31.68 -15.48 12.42
N ILE A 627 31.74 -16.41 13.37
CA ILE A 627 30.74 -17.46 13.51
C ILE A 627 30.53 -17.85 14.98
N VAL A 628 29.35 -18.40 15.27
CA VAL A 628 29.00 -18.90 16.60
C VAL A 628 29.98 -19.96 17.11
N ARG A 629 30.21 -19.97 18.43
CA ARG A 629 30.97 -21.02 19.11
C ARG A 629 30.04 -21.98 19.85
N TYR A 630 29.93 -23.20 19.32
CA TYR A 630 29.34 -24.34 20.01
C TYR A 630 30.41 -25.29 20.53
N GLU A 631 30.18 -25.89 21.68
CA GLU A 631 31.09 -26.87 22.27
C GLU A 631 30.31 -28.12 22.69
N CYS A 632 30.80 -29.30 22.25
CA CYS A 632 30.17 -30.56 22.62
C CYS A 632 30.60 -30.97 24.04
N PRO A 633 29.67 -31.17 24.99
CA PRO A 633 30.01 -31.57 26.35
C PRO A 633 30.59 -32.99 26.46
N ARG A 634 30.43 -33.84 25.44
CA ARG A 634 30.90 -35.23 25.45
C ARG A 634 32.31 -35.40 24.87
N CYS A 635 32.60 -34.77 23.74
CA CYS A 635 33.88 -34.93 23.03
C CYS A 635 34.70 -33.64 22.96
N ASN A 636 34.23 -32.55 23.58
CA ASN A 636 34.86 -31.22 23.61
C ASN A 636 35.15 -30.61 22.22
N LEU A 637 34.55 -31.17 21.16
CA LEU A 637 34.68 -30.63 19.80
C LEU A 637 33.98 -29.27 19.71
N VAL A 638 34.72 -28.27 19.24
CA VAL A 638 34.17 -26.93 18.97
C VAL A 638 33.60 -26.87 17.56
N THR A 639 32.28 -26.73 17.44
CA THR A 639 31.55 -26.76 16.17
C THR A 639 30.76 -25.46 15.93
N ILE A 640 30.04 -25.40 14.80
CA ILE A 640 29.13 -24.32 14.41
C ILE A 640 27.66 -24.76 14.45
N SER A 641 27.41 -26.04 14.71
CA SER A 641 26.10 -26.70 14.66
C SER A 641 25.60 -27.04 16.06
N SER A 642 24.28 -26.99 16.26
CA SER A 642 23.61 -27.40 17.51
C SER A 642 23.84 -28.88 17.84
N ARG A 643 24.09 -29.75 16.85
CA ARG A 643 24.54 -31.13 17.05
C ARG A 643 26.00 -31.35 16.72
N CYS A 644 26.66 -32.17 17.53
CA CYS A 644 28.05 -32.53 17.30
C CYS A 644 28.19 -33.44 16.07
N PRO A 645 29.02 -33.08 15.08
CA PRO A 645 29.22 -33.91 13.89
C PRO A 645 29.97 -35.22 14.17
N ASN A 646 30.69 -35.33 15.29
CA ASN A 646 31.45 -36.53 15.64
C ASN A 646 30.61 -37.54 16.45
N CYS A 647 29.91 -37.09 17.50
CA CYS A 647 29.21 -38.00 18.42
C CYS A 647 27.67 -37.84 18.43
N GLY A 648 27.11 -36.93 17.63
CA GLY A 648 25.67 -36.70 17.52
C GLY A 648 25.00 -36.01 18.72
N ASN A 649 25.72 -35.81 19.82
CA ASN A 649 25.16 -35.19 21.03
C ASN A 649 24.89 -33.69 20.85
N SER A 650 23.94 -33.15 21.61
CA SER A 650 23.63 -31.72 21.63
C SER A 650 24.82 -30.91 22.14
N THR A 651 25.10 -29.78 21.49
CA THR A 651 26.20 -28.88 21.85
C THR A 651 25.68 -27.66 22.60
N LEU A 652 26.57 -27.06 23.40
CA LEU A 652 26.26 -25.89 24.21
C LEU A 652 26.87 -24.66 23.57
N MET A 653 26.06 -23.61 23.42
CA MET A 653 26.54 -22.31 22.96
C MET A 653 27.38 -21.67 24.07
N LYS A 654 28.59 -21.20 23.73
CA LYS A 654 29.50 -20.56 24.69
C LYS A 654 29.70 -19.10 24.32
N ARG A 655 29.97 -18.26 25.33
CA ARG A 655 30.33 -16.85 25.15
C ARG A 655 31.85 -16.70 25.25
N ILE A 656 32.40 -15.70 24.56
CA ILE A 656 33.82 -15.37 24.56
C ILE A 656 34.01 -13.88 24.85
N CYS A 657 34.98 -13.55 25.71
CA CYS A 657 35.36 -12.17 25.96
C CYS A 657 36.14 -11.61 24.75
N PRO A 658 35.72 -10.48 24.15
CA PRO A 658 36.44 -9.89 23.01
C PRO A 658 37.82 -9.32 23.39
N SER A 659 38.08 -9.09 24.69
CA SER A 659 39.33 -8.48 25.18
C SER A 659 40.37 -9.53 25.60
N CYS A 660 39.96 -10.55 26.37
CA CYS A 660 40.87 -11.56 26.92
C CYS A 660 40.63 -12.98 26.39
N ASN A 661 39.68 -13.17 25.46
CA ASN A 661 39.32 -14.47 24.88
C ASN A 661 38.87 -15.55 25.88
N LEU A 662 38.56 -15.16 27.12
CA LEU A 662 38.01 -16.09 28.12
C LEU A 662 36.65 -16.63 27.66
N VAL A 663 36.54 -17.95 27.58
CA VAL A 663 35.28 -18.65 27.31
C VAL A 663 34.47 -18.76 28.60
N THR A 664 33.23 -18.31 28.57
CA THR A 664 32.35 -18.29 29.75
C THR A 664 30.88 -18.42 29.34
N THR A 665 30.01 -18.63 30.31
CA THR A 665 28.55 -18.53 30.16
C THR A 665 28.02 -17.17 30.61
N LEU A 666 28.83 -16.37 31.30
CA LEU A 666 28.44 -15.07 31.84
C LEU A 666 28.40 -13.99 30.76
N GLU A 667 27.44 -13.06 30.86
CA GLU A 667 27.30 -11.93 29.94
C GLU A 667 28.41 -10.88 30.10
N ILE A 668 28.90 -10.73 31.32
CA ILE A 668 29.98 -9.82 31.66
C ILE A 668 31.20 -10.66 31.99
N CYS A 669 32.33 -10.34 31.36
CA CYS A 669 33.57 -11.03 31.62
C CYS A 669 34.01 -10.77 33.08
N PRO A 670 34.27 -11.81 33.89
CA PRO A 670 34.72 -11.63 35.27
C PRO A 670 36.08 -10.92 35.37
N ASN A 671 36.91 -11.02 34.33
CA ASN A 671 38.24 -10.41 34.31
C ASN A 671 38.22 -8.98 33.73
N CYS A 672 37.57 -8.77 32.58
CA CYS A 672 37.64 -7.50 31.86
C CYS A 672 36.45 -6.56 32.10
N LYS A 673 35.39 -7.04 32.78
CA LYS A 673 34.10 -6.35 32.92
C LYS A 673 33.45 -5.91 31.58
N SER A 674 33.97 -6.41 30.45
CA SER A 674 33.42 -6.17 29.13
C SER A 674 32.35 -7.20 28.78
N HIS A 675 31.40 -6.82 27.92
CA HIS A 675 30.36 -7.72 27.43
C HIS A 675 30.96 -8.83 26.56
N THR A 676 30.64 -10.08 26.91
CA THR A 676 31.03 -11.27 26.15
C THR A 676 30.11 -11.47 24.95
N ARG A 677 30.60 -12.13 23.90
CA ARG A 677 29.90 -12.36 22.63
C ARG A 677 29.72 -13.85 22.37
N PHE A 678 28.71 -14.24 21.58
CA PHE A 678 28.46 -15.65 21.23
C PHE A 678 29.29 -16.15 20.04
N PHE A 679 30.03 -15.26 19.39
CA PHE A 679 30.78 -15.53 18.17
C PHE A 679 32.23 -15.10 18.29
N GLU A 680 33.07 -15.74 17.50
CA GLU A 680 34.49 -15.42 17.33
C GLU A 680 34.87 -15.45 15.86
N LYS A 681 35.97 -14.79 15.51
CA LYS A 681 36.54 -14.93 14.17
C LYS A 681 37.39 -16.20 14.16
N ARG A 682 36.99 -17.18 13.36
CA ARG A 682 37.62 -18.51 13.32
C ARG A 682 37.83 -18.98 11.89
N ASP A 683 38.87 -19.78 11.70
CA ASP A 683 39.12 -20.49 10.45
C ASP A 683 38.31 -21.78 10.42
N ILE A 684 37.51 -21.93 9.36
CA ILE A 684 36.62 -23.06 9.16
C ILE A 684 37.05 -23.80 7.91
N ASN A 685 37.17 -25.13 7.99
CA ASN A 685 37.33 -25.96 6.81
C ASN A 685 36.00 -26.04 6.06
N LEU A 686 35.79 -25.12 5.12
CA LEU A 686 34.57 -25.05 4.34
C LEU A 686 34.50 -26.19 3.32
N ARG A 687 35.63 -26.67 2.81
CA ARG A 687 35.66 -27.79 1.86
C ARG A 687 35.02 -29.04 2.46
N ASP A 688 35.45 -29.45 3.65
CA ASP A 688 34.91 -30.64 4.33
C ASP A 688 33.42 -30.50 4.67
N LEU A 689 32.97 -29.28 5.03
CA LEU A 689 31.55 -29.01 5.29
C LEU A 689 30.74 -29.10 4.00
N TRP A 690 31.28 -28.57 2.91
CA TRP A 690 30.65 -28.53 1.61
C TRP A 690 30.54 -29.92 0.98
N GLU A 691 31.60 -30.72 1.03
CA GLU A 691 31.61 -32.11 0.53
C GLU A 691 30.61 -33.00 1.28
N ARG A 692 30.52 -32.85 2.61
CA ARG A 692 29.50 -33.57 3.41
C ARG A 692 28.08 -33.16 3.06
N ALA A 693 27.84 -31.87 2.84
CA ALA A 693 26.53 -31.38 2.43
C ALA A 693 26.18 -31.87 1.01
N ILE A 694 27.14 -31.89 0.08
CA ILE A 694 26.93 -32.43 -1.27
C ILE A 694 26.62 -33.92 -1.23
N ALA A 695 27.32 -34.69 -0.40
CA ALA A 695 27.09 -36.13 -0.28
C ALA A 695 25.67 -36.45 0.22
N SER A 696 25.05 -35.57 1.01
CA SER A 696 23.70 -35.77 1.55
C SER A 696 22.60 -35.31 0.60
N VAL A 697 22.75 -34.15 -0.05
CA VAL A 697 21.66 -33.51 -0.83
C VAL A 697 21.97 -33.25 -2.31
N GLY A 698 23.18 -33.56 -2.77
CA GLY A 698 23.64 -33.38 -4.16
C GLY A 698 24.35 -32.04 -4.40
N VAL A 699 24.66 -31.75 -5.67
CA VAL A 699 25.45 -30.56 -6.08
C VAL A 699 24.55 -29.43 -6.60
N ALA A 700 24.86 -28.19 -6.23
CA ALA A 700 24.26 -26.98 -6.82
C ALA A 700 25.16 -25.75 -6.69
N ASN A 701 24.86 -24.67 -7.43
CA ASN A 701 25.53 -23.38 -7.32
C ASN A 701 24.87 -22.51 -6.24
N VAL A 702 25.50 -22.41 -5.07
CA VAL A 702 24.93 -21.78 -3.88
C VAL A 702 25.54 -20.42 -3.60
N LYS A 703 24.70 -19.43 -3.32
CA LYS A 703 25.10 -18.07 -2.94
C LYS A 703 24.89 -17.88 -1.45
N GLY A 704 25.95 -17.49 -0.75
CA GLY A 704 25.96 -17.22 0.68
C GLY A 704 25.85 -15.73 1.02
N VAL A 705 26.08 -15.41 2.29
CA VAL A 705 26.14 -14.03 2.78
C VAL A 705 27.59 -13.59 2.99
N ARG A 706 27.86 -12.28 2.90
CA ARG A 706 29.21 -11.75 3.18
C ARG A 706 29.60 -11.96 4.65
N GLY A 707 28.63 -11.88 5.55
CA GLY A 707 28.81 -12.07 6.98
C GLY A 707 27.45 -12.07 7.66
N MET A 708 27.37 -12.74 8.81
CA MET A 708 26.13 -12.81 9.59
C MET A 708 25.83 -11.46 10.26
N ILE A 709 24.58 -11.02 10.15
CA ILE A 709 24.05 -9.79 10.73
C ILE A 709 23.25 -10.02 12.03
N SER A 710 23.04 -11.29 12.39
CA SER A 710 22.34 -11.67 13.61
C SER A 710 23.26 -11.59 14.84
N GLN A 711 22.65 -11.43 16.01
CA GLN A 711 23.35 -11.30 17.29
C GLN A 711 24.25 -12.51 17.59
N TYR A 712 23.76 -13.72 17.27
CA TYR A 712 24.45 -14.97 17.55
C TYR A 712 25.41 -15.41 16.45
N LYS A 713 25.26 -14.87 15.22
CA LYS A 713 26.00 -15.29 14.01
C LYS A 713 26.00 -16.81 13.77
N ILE A 714 24.86 -17.45 14.02
CA ILE A 714 24.64 -18.88 13.74
C ILE A 714 24.43 -19.04 12.23
N PRO A 715 25.28 -19.79 11.52
CA PRO A 715 25.07 -20.05 10.11
C PRO A 715 23.90 -21.02 9.90
N GLU A 716 23.23 -20.91 8.77
CA GLU A 716 22.28 -21.93 8.33
C GLU A 716 23.02 -23.18 7.80
N PRO A 717 22.48 -24.40 8.02
CA PRO A 717 23.00 -25.62 7.40
C PRO A 717 23.11 -25.50 5.87
N LEU A 718 24.24 -25.95 5.32
CA LEU A 718 24.54 -25.81 3.88
C LEU A 718 23.59 -26.63 3.01
N GLU A 719 23.09 -27.75 3.54
CA GLU A 719 22.12 -28.63 2.90
C GLU A 719 20.85 -27.86 2.49
N LYS A 720 20.34 -26.99 3.36
CA LYS A 720 19.18 -26.13 3.05
C LYS A 720 19.49 -25.23 1.86
N GLY A 721 20.68 -24.64 1.85
CA GLY A 721 21.18 -23.79 0.76
C GLY A 721 21.26 -24.48 -0.60
N ILE A 722 21.76 -25.72 -0.61
CA ILE A 722 21.86 -26.54 -1.82
C ILE A 722 20.46 -26.87 -2.35
N LEU A 723 19.56 -27.34 -1.48
CA LEU A 723 18.19 -27.67 -1.88
C LEU A 723 17.43 -26.45 -2.42
N ARG A 724 17.61 -25.26 -1.82
CA ARG A 724 17.04 -24.02 -2.36
C ARG A 724 17.57 -23.68 -3.76
N ALA A 725 18.89 -23.79 -3.95
CA ALA A 725 19.51 -23.51 -5.25
C ALA A 725 19.05 -24.50 -6.33
N ARG A 726 18.89 -25.79 -6.00
CA ARG A 726 18.35 -26.81 -6.92
C ARG A 726 16.94 -26.50 -7.39
N ASN A 727 16.11 -25.96 -6.49
CA ASN A 727 14.72 -25.58 -6.78
C ASN A 727 14.60 -24.14 -7.32
N GLY A 728 15.70 -23.38 -7.45
CA GLY A 728 15.70 -22.02 -7.96
C GLY A 728 14.93 -21.02 -7.09
N ILE A 729 14.96 -21.21 -5.77
CA ILE A 729 14.30 -20.35 -4.78
C ILE A 729 15.33 -19.63 -3.89
N TYR A 730 14.92 -18.51 -3.28
CA TYR A 730 15.79 -17.62 -2.53
C TYR A 730 15.32 -17.46 -1.08
N VAL A 731 16.28 -17.33 -0.17
CA VAL A 731 16.04 -17.16 1.26
C VAL A 731 16.00 -15.69 1.65
N PHE A 732 15.11 -15.33 2.57
CA PHE A 732 15.10 -14.02 3.22
C PHE A 732 15.92 -14.03 4.52
N LYS A 733 16.04 -12.87 5.19
CA LYS A 733 16.94 -12.67 6.35
C LYS A 733 16.66 -13.59 7.54
N ASP A 734 15.44 -14.09 7.65
CA ASP A 734 14.95 -14.91 8.76
C ASP A 734 14.90 -16.41 8.45
N GLY A 735 15.33 -16.82 7.25
CA GLY A 735 15.34 -18.22 6.80
C GLY A 735 14.14 -18.62 5.92
N THR A 736 13.12 -17.77 5.81
CA THR A 736 11.87 -18.06 5.06
C THR A 736 12.01 -17.79 3.56
N VAL A 737 11.15 -18.42 2.75
CA VAL A 737 11.01 -18.15 1.32
C VAL A 737 9.74 -17.35 1.07
N ARG A 738 9.86 -16.17 0.44
CA ARG A 738 8.73 -15.24 0.30
C ARG A 738 8.44 -14.80 -1.13
N PHE A 739 7.16 -14.55 -1.38
CA PHE A 739 6.66 -14.00 -2.63
C PHE A 739 5.88 -12.71 -2.36
N ASP A 740 6.33 -11.57 -2.90
CA ASP A 740 5.66 -10.28 -2.73
C ASP A 740 4.54 -10.13 -3.76
N VAL A 741 3.37 -9.70 -3.30
CA VAL A 741 2.18 -9.55 -4.14
C VAL A 741 1.34 -8.33 -3.72
N THR A 742 0.75 -7.62 -4.69
CA THR A 742 -0.17 -6.50 -4.44
C THR A 742 -1.55 -6.99 -3.95
N ASN A 743 -2.13 -6.30 -2.98
CA ASN A 743 -3.40 -6.69 -2.35
C ASN A 743 -4.61 -6.14 -3.09
N VAL A 744 -5.57 -7.01 -3.41
CA VAL A 744 -6.88 -6.63 -3.96
C VAL A 744 -8.00 -7.28 -3.13
N PRO A 745 -9.07 -6.56 -2.75
CA PRO A 745 -10.16 -7.14 -2.00
C PRO A 745 -11.05 -7.97 -2.94
N LEU A 746 -11.61 -9.03 -2.41
CA LEU A 746 -12.59 -9.86 -3.10
C LEU A 746 -13.55 -10.45 -2.08
N THR A 747 -14.86 -10.30 -2.26
CA THR A 747 -15.84 -11.01 -1.42
C THR A 747 -16.57 -12.12 -2.15
N HIS A 748 -16.62 -12.07 -3.48
CA HIS A 748 -17.40 -13.01 -4.28
C HIS A 748 -16.69 -13.34 -5.58
N PHE A 749 -16.68 -14.60 -5.98
CA PHE A 749 -16.00 -15.06 -7.20
C PHE A 749 -16.87 -16.05 -7.98
N ARG A 750 -16.58 -16.20 -9.26
CA ARG A 750 -17.12 -17.29 -10.09
C ARG A 750 -16.05 -18.36 -10.30
N PRO A 751 -16.38 -19.66 -10.31
CA PRO A 751 -15.40 -20.73 -10.57
C PRO A 751 -14.52 -20.48 -11.81
N ARG A 752 -15.11 -20.00 -12.91
CA ARG A 752 -14.40 -19.69 -14.16
C ARG A 752 -13.30 -18.63 -14.00
N GLU A 753 -13.47 -17.69 -13.08
CA GLU A 753 -12.57 -16.54 -12.90
C GLU A 753 -11.24 -16.94 -12.24
N ILE A 754 -11.26 -18.02 -11.47
CA ILE A 754 -10.12 -18.49 -10.68
C ILE A 754 -9.49 -19.76 -11.26
N GLY A 755 -10.04 -20.25 -12.38
CA GLY A 755 -9.55 -21.43 -13.10
C GLY A 755 -9.70 -22.74 -12.31
N VAL A 756 -10.77 -22.90 -11.52
CA VAL A 756 -11.00 -24.11 -10.70
C VAL A 756 -12.35 -24.72 -11.02
N GLY A 757 -12.36 -26.05 -11.23
CA GLY A 757 -13.57 -26.82 -11.51
C GLY A 757 -14.51 -26.93 -10.31
N ILE A 758 -15.80 -27.10 -10.58
CA ILE A 758 -16.87 -27.16 -9.58
C ILE A 758 -16.64 -28.28 -8.56
N GLU A 759 -16.23 -29.47 -9.00
CA GLU A 759 -15.97 -30.62 -8.12
C GLU A 759 -14.90 -30.28 -7.09
N LYS A 760 -13.83 -29.62 -7.51
CA LYS A 760 -12.73 -29.22 -6.61
C LYS A 760 -13.17 -28.15 -5.61
N LEU A 761 -14.05 -27.24 -6.02
CA LEU A 761 -14.62 -26.25 -5.10
C LEU A 761 -15.55 -26.90 -4.07
N ARG A 762 -16.34 -27.91 -4.47
CA ARG A 762 -17.13 -28.71 -3.52
C ARG A 762 -16.25 -29.44 -2.52
N GLU A 763 -15.11 -30.03 -2.94
CA GLU A 763 -14.13 -30.61 -2.02
C GLU A 763 -13.55 -29.60 -1.03
N LEU A 764 -13.43 -28.32 -1.42
CA LEU A 764 -13.00 -27.22 -0.55
C LEU A 764 -14.14 -26.68 0.34
N GLY A 765 -15.34 -27.24 0.22
CA GLY A 765 -16.54 -26.94 0.99
C GLY A 765 -17.49 -25.91 0.36
N TYR A 766 -17.32 -25.55 -0.91
CA TYR A 766 -18.22 -24.66 -1.63
C TYR A 766 -19.37 -25.44 -2.27
N GLU A 767 -20.49 -25.54 -1.57
CA GLU A 767 -21.66 -26.31 -2.03
C GLU A 767 -22.75 -25.44 -2.65
N LYS A 768 -22.86 -24.18 -2.22
CA LYS A 768 -23.93 -23.26 -2.59
C LYS A 768 -23.39 -21.91 -2.98
N ASP A 769 -24.10 -21.25 -3.89
CA ASP A 769 -23.83 -19.88 -4.29
C ASP A 769 -24.32 -18.87 -3.22
N TYR A 770 -24.05 -17.59 -3.46
CA TYR A 770 -24.40 -16.50 -2.53
C TYR A 770 -25.92 -16.28 -2.36
N LEU A 771 -26.75 -16.83 -3.25
CA LEU A 771 -28.21 -16.82 -3.16
C LEU A 771 -28.75 -18.04 -2.39
N GLY A 772 -27.91 -19.05 -2.18
CA GLY A 772 -28.24 -20.29 -1.49
C GLY A 772 -28.65 -21.43 -2.41
N GLU A 773 -28.48 -21.27 -3.73
CA GLU A 773 -28.71 -22.32 -4.72
C GLU A 773 -27.51 -23.26 -4.78
N GLU A 774 -27.73 -24.52 -5.16
CA GLU A 774 -26.64 -25.50 -5.29
C GLU A 774 -25.66 -25.11 -6.40
N LEU A 775 -24.36 -25.27 -6.15
CA LEU A 775 -23.31 -25.00 -7.13
C LEU A 775 -23.32 -26.05 -8.24
N ARG A 776 -23.76 -25.67 -9.44
CA ARG A 776 -23.90 -26.51 -10.65
C ARG A 776 -23.29 -25.88 -11.90
N ASP A 777 -23.07 -24.56 -11.92
CA ASP A 777 -22.56 -23.80 -13.06
C ASP A 777 -21.31 -22.99 -12.68
N GLU A 778 -20.34 -22.90 -13.59
CA GLU A 778 -19.10 -22.13 -13.42
C GLU A 778 -19.29 -20.60 -13.44
N ASN A 779 -20.50 -20.15 -13.82
CA ASN A 779 -20.92 -18.75 -13.81
C ASN A 779 -21.65 -18.34 -12.53
N GLN A 780 -21.99 -19.29 -11.65
CA GLN A 780 -22.56 -18.95 -10.34
C GLN A 780 -21.55 -18.18 -9.50
N ILE A 781 -22.07 -17.23 -8.72
CA ILE A 781 -21.27 -16.36 -7.86
C ILE A 781 -21.21 -16.98 -6.46
N LEU A 782 -20.03 -17.32 -5.98
CA LEU A 782 -19.78 -17.90 -4.67
C LEU A 782 -19.29 -16.81 -3.70
N GLU A 783 -19.75 -16.85 -2.44
CA GLU A 783 -19.22 -16.00 -1.37
C GLU A 783 -17.88 -16.54 -0.89
N LEU A 784 -16.82 -15.73 -0.95
CA LEU A 784 -15.46 -16.11 -0.57
C LEU A 784 -15.35 -16.27 0.95
N ARG A 785 -14.81 -17.41 1.41
CA ARG A 785 -14.56 -17.65 2.83
C ARG A 785 -13.43 -16.75 3.33
N VAL A 786 -13.51 -16.34 4.60
CA VAL A 786 -12.71 -15.23 5.14
C VAL A 786 -11.19 -15.39 5.15
N GLN A 787 -10.66 -16.61 5.01
CA GLN A 787 -9.21 -16.88 4.90
C GLN A 787 -8.84 -17.58 3.59
N ASP A 788 -9.79 -17.72 2.67
CA ASP A 788 -9.51 -18.26 1.34
C ASP A 788 -8.95 -17.14 0.44
N ILE A 789 -7.93 -17.49 -0.34
CA ILE A 789 -7.20 -16.55 -1.20
C ILE A 789 -7.01 -17.10 -2.61
N ILE A 790 -6.89 -16.19 -3.57
CA ILE A 790 -6.57 -16.47 -4.96
C ILE A 790 -5.26 -15.75 -5.29
N ILE A 791 -4.28 -16.53 -5.72
CA ILE A 791 -2.90 -16.06 -5.90
C ILE A 791 -2.54 -15.96 -7.39
N PRO A 792 -1.56 -15.13 -7.77
CA PRO A 792 -1.20 -15.01 -9.18
C PRO A 792 -0.45 -16.27 -9.65
N VAL A 793 -0.60 -16.63 -10.94
CA VAL A 793 -0.01 -17.87 -11.51
C VAL A 793 1.51 -17.92 -11.30
N ASN A 794 2.23 -16.81 -11.50
CA ASN A 794 3.67 -16.73 -11.25
C ASN A 794 4.04 -16.97 -9.77
N GLY A 795 3.18 -16.57 -8.84
CA GLY A 795 3.31 -16.87 -7.42
C GLY A 795 3.09 -18.35 -7.14
N ALA A 796 2.08 -18.96 -7.75
CA ALA A 796 1.83 -20.39 -7.64
C ALA A 796 3.02 -21.21 -8.17
N ASP A 797 3.63 -20.82 -9.28
CA ASP A 797 4.82 -21.49 -9.83
C ASP A 797 6.04 -21.38 -8.88
N TYR A 798 6.18 -20.25 -8.19
CA TYR A 798 7.22 -20.08 -7.18
C TYR A 798 6.95 -20.92 -5.93
N LEU A 799 5.71 -20.91 -5.42
CA LEU A 799 5.31 -21.73 -4.26
C LEU A 799 5.35 -23.23 -4.57
N LEU A 800 5.08 -23.65 -5.81
CA LEU A 800 5.25 -25.03 -6.24
C LEU A 800 6.71 -25.48 -6.10
N ARG A 801 7.66 -24.64 -6.52
CA ARG A 801 9.09 -24.91 -6.31
C ARG A 801 9.47 -24.92 -4.83
N THR A 802 8.87 -24.05 -4.03
CA THR A 802 9.04 -24.06 -2.57
C THR A 802 8.49 -25.34 -1.94
N SER A 803 7.34 -25.85 -2.40
CA SER A 803 6.75 -27.10 -1.88
C SER A 803 7.65 -28.31 -2.15
N ARG A 804 8.24 -28.39 -3.35
CA ARG A 804 9.23 -29.41 -3.70
C ARG A 804 10.48 -29.29 -2.84
N PHE A 805 10.96 -28.07 -2.58
CA PHE A 805 12.04 -27.83 -1.64
C PHE A 805 11.71 -28.33 -0.23
N VAL A 806 10.51 -28.06 0.28
CA VAL A 806 10.09 -28.53 1.62
C VAL A 806 10.04 -30.05 1.67
N ASP A 807 9.52 -30.71 0.65
CA ASP A 807 9.47 -32.17 0.58
C ASP A 807 10.87 -32.79 0.52
N GLU A 808 11.76 -32.25 -0.33
CA GLU A 808 13.16 -32.69 -0.38
C GLU A 808 13.88 -32.42 0.95
N LEU A 809 13.57 -31.31 1.63
CA LEU A 809 14.14 -30.98 2.93
C LEU A 809 13.68 -31.97 4.00
N LEU A 810 12.39 -32.28 4.06
CA LEU A 810 11.84 -33.31 4.95
C LEU A 810 12.50 -34.66 4.72
N GLN A 811 12.58 -35.10 3.46
CA GLN A 811 13.09 -36.42 3.12
C GLN A 811 14.61 -36.54 3.30
N LYS A 812 15.38 -35.64 2.68
CA LYS A 812 16.86 -35.76 2.60
C LYS A 812 17.56 -35.21 3.83
N PHE A 813 17.05 -34.13 4.43
CA PHE A 813 17.69 -33.50 5.59
C PHE A 813 17.12 -33.98 6.91
N TYR A 814 15.79 -34.09 7.05
CA TYR A 814 15.16 -34.52 8.31
C TYR A 814 14.87 -36.03 8.40
N GLY A 815 14.79 -36.74 7.28
CA GLY A 815 14.41 -38.16 7.26
C GLY A 815 12.92 -38.40 7.56
N ILE A 816 12.07 -37.44 7.20
CA ILE A 816 10.61 -37.45 7.38
C ILE A 816 9.94 -37.61 6.01
N SER A 817 8.76 -38.23 5.96
CA SER A 817 8.00 -38.37 4.71
C SER A 817 7.66 -36.99 4.11
N PRO A 818 7.63 -36.87 2.76
CA PRO A 818 7.12 -35.69 2.07
C PRO A 818 5.73 -35.28 2.55
N TYR A 819 5.43 -33.98 2.54
CA TYR A 819 4.16 -33.42 3.00
C TYR A 819 3.27 -32.99 1.82
N TYR A 820 3.80 -32.21 0.88
CA TYR A 820 3.00 -31.60 -0.19
C TYR A 820 2.76 -32.56 -1.35
N ASN A 821 3.81 -33.26 -1.81
CA ASN A 821 3.80 -34.11 -3.00
C ASN A 821 3.28 -33.41 -4.27
N ALA A 822 3.45 -32.08 -4.36
CA ALA A 822 2.89 -31.26 -5.42
C ALA A 822 3.72 -31.32 -6.71
N GLN A 823 3.08 -31.68 -7.83
CA GLN A 823 3.70 -31.73 -9.15
C GLN A 823 3.24 -30.60 -10.05
N LYS A 824 1.97 -30.20 -9.95
CA LYS A 824 1.36 -29.12 -10.71
C LYS A 824 0.78 -28.06 -9.75
N LYS A 825 0.51 -26.86 -10.27
CA LYS A 825 0.00 -25.76 -9.44
C LYS A 825 -1.34 -26.09 -8.79
N GLU A 826 -2.17 -26.90 -9.44
CA GLU A 826 -3.48 -27.33 -8.95
C GLU A 826 -3.37 -28.18 -7.66
N ASP A 827 -2.22 -28.82 -7.41
CA ASP A 827 -1.97 -29.56 -6.17
C ASP A 827 -1.77 -28.63 -4.96
N LEU A 828 -1.57 -27.33 -5.20
CA LEU A 828 -1.54 -26.30 -4.15
C LEU A 828 -2.94 -25.89 -3.67
N LEU A 829 -4.01 -26.30 -4.36
CA LEU A 829 -5.38 -26.02 -3.92
C LEU A 829 -5.65 -26.69 -2.57
N GLY A 830 -6.13 -25.89 -1.61
CA GLY A 830 -6.37 -26.31 -0.23
C GLY A 830 -5.15 -26.28 0.68
N GLN A 831 -3.96 -25.96 0.15
CA GLN A 831 -2.74 -25.78 0.94
C GLN A 831 -2.71 -24.44 1.67
N LEU A 832 -2.06 -24.42 2.82
CA LEU A 832 -2.00 -23.26 3.70
C LEU A 832 -0.75 -22.41 3.44
N VAL A 833 -0.97 -21.11 3.39
CA VAL A 833 0.07 -20.08 3.34
C VAL A 833 -0.05 -19.14 4.52
N ILE A 834 1.02 -18.41 4.80
CA ILE A 834 1.05 -17.28 5.72
C ILE A 834 1.17 -16.01 4.88
N GLY A 835 0.20 -15.11 5.02
CA GLY A 835 0.31 -13.73 4.57
C GLY A 835 0.97 -12.89 5.66
N LEU A 836 2.04 -12.19 5.31
CA LEU A 836 2.74 -11.29 6.22
C LEU A 836 2.98 -9.94 5.55
N ALA A 837 2.49 -8.89 6.19
CA ALA A 837 2.65 -7.52 5.77
C ALA A 837 4.07 -7.00 6.11
N PRO A 838 4.60 -6.03 5.35
CA PRO A 838 5.73 -5.24 5.80
C PRO A 838 5.41 -4.53 7.12
N HIS A 839 6.42 -4.27 7.94
CA HIS A 839 6.36 -3.62 9.25
C HIS A 839 5.50 -4.33 10.31
N THR A 840 5.01 -5.55 10.04
CA THR A 840 4.27 -6.37 11.00
C THR A 840 5.09 -7.58 11.44
N SER A 841 4.65 -8.21 12.52
CA SER A 841 5.29 -9.41 13.11
C SER A 841 4.32 -10.56 13.37
N ALA A 842 3.04 -10.38 13.04
CA ALA A 842 2.03 -11.42 13.04
C ALA A 842 1.64 -11.79 11.60
N GLY A 843 1.86 -13.06 11.24
CA GLY A 843 1.38 -13.63 9.98
C GLY A 843 -0.06 -14.11 10.11
N ILE A 844 -0.85 -14.05 9.04
CA ILE A 844 -2.23 -14.54 9.02
C ILE A 844 -2.33 -15.73 8.07
N ILE A 845 -2.92 -16.83 8.53
CA ILE A 845 -3.10 -18.02 7.70
C ILE A 845 -4.13 -17.74 6.60
N GLY A 846 -3.79 -18.16 5.38
CA GLY A 846 -4.70 -18.21 4.25
C GLY A 846 -4.66 -19.58 3.58
N ARG A 847 -5.74 -19.96 2.89
CA ARG A 847 -5.85 -21.21 2.13
C ARG A 847 -6.00 -20.87 0.64
N ILE A 848 -5.17 -21.49 -0.20
CA ILE A 848 -5.21 -21.26 -1.65
C ILE A 848 -6.43 -21.97 -2.24
N ILE A 849 -7.30 -21.24 -2.93
CA ILE A 849 -8.50 -21.83 -3.57
C ILE A 849 -8.54 -21.64 -5.09
N GLY A 850 -7.61 -20.88 -5.67
CA GLY A 850 -7.58 -20.64 -7.11
C GLY A 850 -6.44 -19.72 -7.55
N PHE A 851 -6.40 -19.43 -8.85
CA PHE A 851 -5.32 -18.69 -9.49
C PHE A 851 -5.83 -17.56 -10.38
N THR A 852 -5.05 -16.49 -10.52
CA THR A 852 -5.34 -15.37 -11.45
C THR A 852 -4.14 -15.03 -12.34
N ASN A 853 -4.40 -14.49 -13.53
CA ASN A 853 -3.36 -13.97 -14.43
C ASN A 853 -2.94 -12.53 -14.10
N ALA A 854 -3.70 -11.81 -13.25
CA ALA A 854 -3.29 -10.51 -12.76
C ALA A 854 -2.17 -10.64 -11.72
N ASN A 855 -1.29 -9.65 -11.62
CA ASN A 855 -0.18 -9.65 -10.66
C ASN A 855 -0.62 -9.22 -9.25
N VAL A 856 -1.68 -9.85 -8.73
CA VAL A 856 -2.33 -9.48 -7.46
C VAL A 856 -2.76 -10.72 -6.67
N CYS A 857 -2.98 -10.53 -5.37
CA CYS A 857 -3.59 -11.50 -4.47
C CYS A 857 -5.00 -11.01 -4.15
N PHE A 858 -6.00 -11.75 -4.63
CA PHE A 858 -7.38 -11.52 -4.24
C PHE A 858 -7.67 -12.26 -2.94
N ALA A 859 -8.18 -11.53 -1.95
CA ALA A 859 -8.56 -12.11 -0.67
C ALA A 859 -9.71 -11.35 -0.05
N HIS A 860 -10.36 -11.99 0.93
CA HIS A 860 -11.42 -11.35 1.71
C HIS A 860 -10.90 -10.05 2.36
N PRO A 861 -11.67 -8.94 2.36
CA PRO A 861 -11.28 -7.68 3.01
C PRO A 861 -10.79 -7.85 4.44
N TYR A 862 -11.40 -8.79 5.19
CA TYR A 862 -10.97 -9.12 6.55
C TYR A 862 -9.55 -9.69 6.60
N TRP A 863 -9.16 -10.51 5.64
CA TRP A 863 -7.82 -11.09 5.59
C TRP A 863 -6.76 -10.03 5.34
N HIS A 864 -7.05 -9.04 4.49
CA HIS A 864 -6.20 -7.85 4.29
C HIS A 864 -6.12 -6.98 5.54
N ALA A 865 -7.27 -6.64 6.13
CA ALA A 865 -7.35 -5.83 7.35
C ALA A 865 -6.71 -6.51 8.58
N ALA A 866 -6.76 -7.84 8.69
CA ALA A 866 -6.11 -8.60 9.77
C ALA A 866 -4.58 -8.46 9.74
N LYS A 867 -4.00 -8.19 8.56
CA LYS A 867 -2.57 -7.89 8.40
C LYS A 867 -2.26 -6.40 8.58
N ARG A 868 -3.26 -5.62 9.00
CA ARG A 868 -3.22 -4.16 9.14
C ARG A 868 -2.87 -3.45 7.82
N ARG A 869 -3.49 -3.92 6.75
CA ARG A 869 -3.30 -3.44 5.38
C ARG A 869 -4.63 -3.09 4.74
N ASN A 870 -4.56 -2.10 3.86
CA ASN A 870 -5.67 -1.66 3.03
C ASN A 870 -5.37 -1.99 1.57
N CYS A 871 -6.34 -1.81 0.69
CA CYS A 871 -6.16 -1.98 -0.75
C CYS A 871 -5.90 -0.62 -1.43
N ASP A 872 -4.94 0.15 -0.89
CA ASP A 872 -4.52 1.46 -1.41
C ASP A 872 -3.20 1.42 -2.21
N GLY A 873 -2.71 0.21 -2.51
CA GLY A 873 -1.45 -0.07 -3.21
C GLY A 873 -0.41 -0.74 -2.32
N ASP A 874 -0.81 -1.22 -1.15
CA ASP A 874 0.00 -2.03 -0.26
C ASP A 874 0.29 -3.43 -0.84
N GLU A 875 1.43 -3.98 -0.43
CA GLU A 875 1.94 -5.29 -0.85
C GLU A 875 2.11 -6.18 0.38
N ASP A 876 1.80 -7.47 0.23
CA ASP A 876 2.06 -8.50 1.23
C ASP A 876 3.05 -9.53 0.73
N SER A 877 3.62 -10.28 1.67
CA SER A 877 4.42 -11.46 1.37
C SER A 877 3.63 -12.74 1.66
N LEU A 878 3.64 -13.68 0.70
CA LEU A 878 3.11 -15.02 0.84
C LEU A 878 4.24 -16.01 1.09
N MET A 879 4.05 -16.91 2.05
CA MET A 879 4.97 -17.99 2.42
C MET A 879 4.18 -19.27 2.60
N LEU A 880 4.73 -20.43 2.22
CA LEU A 880 4.11 -21.70 2.59
C LEU A 880 4.18 -21.88 4.11
N LEU A 881 3.10 -22.41 4.72
CA LEU A 881 3.03 -22.60 6.16
C LEU A 881 4.20 -23.46 6.65
N LEU A 882 4.39 -24.65 6.08
CA LEU A 882 5.42 -25.58 6.56
C LEU A 882 6.85 -25.10 6.30
N ASP A 883 7.10 -24.38 5.19
CA ASP A 883 8.39 -23.70 4.96
C ASP A 883 8.71 -22.74 6.11
N THR A 884 7.73 -21.92 6.49
CA THR A 884 7.89 -20.95 7.57
C THR A 884 8.21 -21.66 8.89
N LEU A 885 7.45 -22.69 9.27
CA LEU A 885 7.66 -23.39 10.55
C LEU A 885 9.04 -24.09 10.60
N LEU A 886 9.47 -24.69 9.50
CA LEU A 886 10.75 -25.42 9.43
C LEU A 886 11.96 -24.49 9.38
N ASN A 887 11.89 -23.38 8.66
CA ASN A 887 13.08 -22.60 8.30
C ASN A 887 13.21 -21.25 9.01
N PHE A 888 12.13 -20.71 9.59
CA PHE A 888 12.18 -19.47 10.36
C PHE A 888 12.96 -19.64 11.68
N SER A 889 13.91 -18.76 11.99
CA SER A 889 14.49 -18.70 13.34
C SER A 889 14.70 -17.27 13.81
N ARG A 890 14.32 -17.00 15.06
CA ARG A 890 14.60 -15.72 15.73
C ARG A 890 16.10 -15.46 15.83
N LYS A 891 16.92 -16.51 15.86
CA LYS A 891 18.40 -16.43 15.93
C LYS A 891 19.05 -15.99 14.61
N TYR A 892 18.29 -15.96 13.51
CA TYR A 892 18.74 -15.39 12.22
C TYR A 892 18.40 -13.90 12.08
N LEU A 893 17.50 -13.37 12.91
CA LEU A 893 17.08 -11.98 12.81
C LEU A 893 18.26 -11.02 13.05
N PRO A 894 18.32 -9.90 12.30
CA PRO A 894 19.34 -8.88 12.49
C PRO A 894 19.37 -8.34 13.93
N GLU A 895 20.56 -8.12 14.48
CA GLU A 895 20.74 -7.54 15.82
C GLU A 895 20.30 -6.06 15.89
N LYS A 896 20.35 -5.36 14.75
CA LYS A 896 19.98 -3.94 14.68
C LYS A 896 18.48 -3.77 14.89
N ARG A 897 18.10 -2.68 15.55
CA ARG A 897 16.69 -2.28 15.70
C ARG A 897 16.01 -2.14 14.35
N GLY A 898 14.77 -2.61 14.24
CA GLY A 898 14.10 -2.82 12.96
C GLY A 898 14.30 -4.21 12.39
N GLY A 899 15.07 -5.08 13.06
CA GLY A 899 15.45 -6.41 12.57
C GLY A 899 14.35 -7.45 12.74
N GLN A 900 13.47 -7.28 13.73
CA GLN A 900 12.33 -8.16 13.98
C GLN A 900 11.06 -7.72 13.23
N MET A 901 11.07 -6.52 12.63
CA MET A 901 10.03 -6.15 11.66
C MET A 901 10.04 -7.13 10.48
N ASP A 902 8.84 -7.41 9.96
CA ASP A 902 8.62 -8.31 8.84
C ASP A 902 8.96 -9.77 9.17
N ALA A 903 9.06 -10.19 10.44
CA ALA A 903 9.31 -11.58 10.82
C ALA A 903 8.03 -12.26 11.34
N PRO A 904 7.71 -13.51 10.97
CA PRO A 904 6.53 -14.22 11.47
C PRO A 904 6.75 -14.73 12.90
N LEU A 905 6.82 -13.80 13.88
CA LEU A 905 7.02 -14.14 15.29
C LEU A 905 5.83 -14.93 15.87
N VAL A 906 4.64 -14.58 15.41
CA VAL A 906 3.37 -15.21 15.75
C VAL A 906 2.56 -15.42 14.46
N VAL A 907 1.75 -16.49 14.41
CA VAL A 907 0.88 -16.82 13.28
C VAL A 907 -0.56 -16.93 13.77
N SER A 908 -1.41 -16.01 13.33
CA SER A 908 -2.85 -16.04 13.63
C SER A 908 -3.51 -17.17 12.84
N THR A 909 -4.13 -18.09 13.57
CA THR A 909 -4.69 -19.32 13.03
C THR A 909 -6.09 -19.10 12.46
N ILE A 910 -6.97 -18.56 13.28
CA ILE A 910 -8.37 -18.25 12.93
C ILE A 910 -8.55 -16.75 12.91
N LEU A 911 -9.26 -16.27 11.91
CA LEU A 911 -9.58 -14.86 11.75
C LEU A 911 -10.89 -14.54 12.45
N ASP A 912 -10.84 -13.66 13.46
CA ASP A 912 -12.04 -13.04 14.04
C ASP A 912 -12.19 -11.59 13.51
N PRO A 913 -13.25 -11.29 12.74
CA PRO A 913 -13.53 -9.94 12.25
C PRO A 913 -13.70 -8.88 13.35
N LYS A 914 -13.85 -9.24 14.63
CA LYS A 914 -13.86 -8.25 15.73
C LYS A 914 -12.47 -7.72 16.08
N GLU A 915 -11.42 -8.47 15.74
CA GLU A 915 -10.02 -8.21 16.12
C GLU A 915 -9.15 -7.73 14.95
N ILE A 916 -9.78 -7.27 13.86
CA ILE A 916 -9.10 -6.70 12.68
C ILE A 916 -9.20 -5.18 12.67
N ASP A 917 -8.48 -4.55 11.75
CA ASP A 917 -8.53 -3.10 11.52
C ASP A 917 -9.95 -2.58 11.21
N ASP A 918 -10.27 -1.40 11.73
CA ASP A 918 -11.63 -0.83 11.70
C ASP A 918 -12.08 -0.39 10.30
N GLU A 919 -11.16 -0.30 9.33
CA GLU A 919 -11.49 0.02 7.95
C GLU A 919 -12.44 -1.01 7.32
N ALA A 920 -12.22 -2.30 7.60
CA ALA A 920 -13.11 -3.35 7.10
C ALA A 920 -14.50 -3.31 7.74
N HIS A 921 -14.62 -2.76 8.95
CA HIS A 921 -15.92 -2.61 9.65
C HIS A 921 -16.82 -1.57 9.00
N LYS A 922 -16.23 -0.60 8.29
CA LYS A 922 -16.94 0.50 7.60
C LYS A 922 -17.41 0.12 6.20
N MET A 923 -17.04 -1.06 5.72
CA MET A 923 -17.46 -1.57 4.42
C MET A 923 -18.97 -1.80 4.40
N GLU A 924 -19.66 -1.26 3.39
CA GLU A 924 -21.09 -1.46 3.18
C GLU A 924 -21.42 -2.89 2.71
N ILE A 925 -22.59 -3.39 3.09
CA ILE A 925 -23.04 -4.77 2.83
C ILE A 925 -24.43 -4.82 2.18
N VAL A 926 -24.78 -3.79 1.40
CA VAL A 926 -26.08 -3.63 0.75
C VAL A 926 -26.02 -4.08 -0.73
N SER A 927 -27.16 -4.53 -1.27
CA SER A 927 -27.30 -4.84 -2.70
C SER A 927 -27.62 -3.62 -3.56
N HIS A 928 -28.18 -2.56 -2.96
CA HIS A 928 -28.40 -1.27 -3.60
C HIS A 928 -28.38 -0.19 -2.51
N TYR A 929 -28.02 1.05 -2.85
CA TYR A 929 -28.23 2.16 -1.93
C TYR A 929 -29.69 2.63 -2.00
N PRO A 930 -30.27 3.06 -0.88
CA PRO A 930 -31.65 3.56 -0.85
C PRO A 930 -31.75 4.95 -1.51
N LEU A 931 -32.96 5.34 -1.96
CA LEU A 931 -33.19 6.65 -2.59
C LEU A 931 -32.71 7.82 -1.70
N GLU A 932 -32.96 7.71 -0.39
CA GLU A 932 -32.62 8.73 0.61
C GLU A 932 -31.10 8.96 0.70
N PHE A 933 -30.29 7.95 0.35
CA PHE A 933 -28.84 8.09 0.28
C PHE A 933 -28.45 9.06 -0.84
N TYR A 934 -28.96 8.87 -2.06
CA TYR A 934 -28.64 9.75 -3.20
C TYR A 934 -29.05 11.20 -2.93
N GLU A 935 -30.22 11.42 -2.33
CA GLU A 935 -30.67 12.76 -1.92
C GLU A 935 -29.80 13.37 -0.82
N ALA A 936 -29.28 12.56 0.10
CA ALA A 936 -28.34 13.00 1.13
C ALA A 936 -26.99 13.43 0.54
N THR A 937 -26.54 12.80 -0.55
CA THR A 937 -25.29 13.18 -1.23
C THR A 937 -25.37 14.58 -1.84
N TRP A 938 -26.52 14.96 -2.42
CA TRP A 938 -26.72 16.31 -2.97
C TRP A 938 -26.80 17.38 -1.88
N LYS A 939 -27.22 17.01 -0.67
CA LYS A 939 -27.17 17.86 0.53
C LYS A 939 -25.79 17.87 1.20
N GLN A 940 -24.81 17.13 0.65
CA GLN A 940 -23.44 17.01 1.16
C GLN A 940 -23.37 16.63 2.65
N LYS A 941 -24.26 15.74 3.10
CA LYS A 941 -24.28 15.29 4.50
C LYS A 941 -22.97 14.58 4.87
N SER A 942 -22.65 14.60 6.16
CA SER A 942 -21.59 13.75 6.71
C SER A 942 -21.94 12.28 6.47
N PRO A 943 -20.99 11.41 6.09
CA PRO A 943 -21.26 9.99 5.89
C PRO A 943 -21.85 9.34 7.16
N SER A 944 -21.43 9.76 8.35
CA SER A 944 -21.95 9.25 9.63
C SER A 944 -23.42 9.59 9.91
N ASP A 945 -23.99 10.58 9.21
CA ASP A 945 -25.41 10.99 9.39
C ASP A 945 -26.36 10.22 8.47
N VAL A 946 -25.83 9.31 7.64
CA VAL A 946 -26.59 8.55 6.65
C VAL A 946 -26.61 7.07 7.03
N ASN A 947 -27.81 6.48 7.03
CA ASN A 947 -28.01 5.11 7.45
C ASN A 947 -27.79 4.15 6.27
N VAL A 948 -26.56 3.66 6.11
CA VAL A 948 -26.21 2.56 5.20
C VAL A 948 -25.68 1.41 6.02
N ARG A 949 -26.20 0.20 5.78
CA ARG A 949 -25.78 -1.00 6.53
C ARG A 949 -24.33 -1.36 6.21
N ILE A 950 -23.52 -1.49 7.25
CA ILE A 950 -22.09 -1.79 7.18
C ILE A 950 -21.74 -3.08 7.94
N VAL A 951 -20.51 -3.57 7.77
CA VAL A 951 -19.98 -4.75 8.48
C VAL A 951 -20.11 -4.59 10.00
N ASN A 952 -19.87 -3.39 10.54
CA ASN A 952 -19.98 -3.11 11.97
C ASN A 952 -21.34 -3.54 12.56
N ASP A 953 -22.43 -3.46 11.77
CA ASP A 953 -23.79 -3.81 12.21
C ASP A 953 -24.03 -5.32 12.36
N VAL A 954 -23.10 -6.15 11.86
CA VAL A 954 -23.21 -7.63 11.86
C VAL A 954 -22.10 -8.33 12.64
N LEU A 955 -21.14 -7.59 13.21
CA LEU A 955 -20.02 -8.14 13.98
C LEU A 955 -20.48 -9.06 15.13
N ASP A 956 -21.55 -8.69 15.83
CA ASP A 956 -22.10 -9.46 16.96
C ASP A 956 -23.05 -10.60 16.54
N LYS A 957 -23.38 -10.69 15.25
CA LYS A 957 -24.29 -11.72 14.71
C LYS A 957 -23.50 -12.76 13.95
N ASP A 958 -23.34 -12.56 12.66
CA ASP A 958 -22.60 -13.44 11.77
C ASP A 958 -21.85 -12.59 10.74
N PRO A 959 -20.61 -12.16 11.04
CA PRO A 959 -19.84 -11.34 10.12
C PRO A 959 -19.23 -12.14 8.96
N TYR A 960 -19.39 -13.47 8.94
CA TYR A 960 -18.68 -14.38 8.03
C TYR A 960 -19.47 -14.73 6.77
N SER A 961 -20.76 -14.38 6.70
CA SER A 961 -21.63 -14.72 5.58
C SER A 961 -22.66 -13.63 5.30
N GLY A 962 -23.21 -13.64 4.09
CA GLY A 962 -24.25 -12.71 3.66
C GLY A 962 -23.74 -11.30 3.39
N LEU A 963 -22.45 -11.14 3.08
CA LEU A 963 -21.91 -9.88 2.59
C LEU A 963 -22.44 -9.63 1.18
N LYS A 964 -23.06 -8.48 0.91
CA LYS A 964 -23.53 -8.14 -0.43
C LYS A 964 -22.62 -7.13 -1.12
N PHE A 965 -22.91 -6.88 -2.38
CA PHE A 965 -22.27 -5.90 -3.25
C PHE A 965 -23.34 -5.24 -4.13
N THR A 966 -23.08 -4.03 -4.62
CA THR A 966 -24.05 -3.29 -5.45
C THR A 966 -23.85 -3.53 -6.95
N HIS A 967 -22.61 -3.76 -7.38
CA HIS A 967 -22.28 -3.97 -8.79
C HIS A 967 -21.62 -5.33 -9.00
N ASP A 968 -22.05 -6.05 -10.03
CA ASP A 968 -21.31 -7.21 -10.51
C ASP A 968 -20.25 -6.78 -11.53
N THR A 969 -19.26 -7.64 -11.70
CA THR A 969 -18.21 -7.54 -12.72
C THR A 969 -18.21 -8.85 -13.52
N TYR A 970 -17.98 -8.83 -14.83
CA TYR A 970 -17.92 -10.06 -15.63
C TYR A 970 -16.70 -10.95 -15.34
N ASN A 971 -15.54 -10.34 -15.10
CA ASN A 971 -14.28 -11.03 -14.75
C ASN A 971 -13.56 -10.23 -13.66
N ILE A 972 -12.94 -10.89 -12.68
CA ILE A 972 -12.19 -10.18 -11.64
C ILE A 972 -10.78 -9.76 -12.08
N THR A 973 -10.26 -10.35 -13.16
CA THR A 973 -8.84 -10.25 -13.53
C THR A 973 -8.51 -9.00 -14.35
N GLY A 974 -9.42 -8.43 -15.14
CA GLY A 974 -9.10 -7.34 -16.05
C GLY A 974 -8.81 -7.77 -17.49
N PRO A 975 -9.08 -6.93 -18.49
CA PRO A 975 -8.47 -7.06 -19.82
C PRO A 975 -6.98 -6.70 -19.82
N VAL A 976 -6.51 -5.98 -18.78
CA VAL A 976 -5.12 -5.54 -18.59
C VAL A 976 -4.57 -6.13 -17.30
N THR A 977 -3.75 -7.18 -17.43
CA THR A 977 -3.15 -7.91 -16.30
C THR A 977 -1.79 -7.38 -15.87
N GLU A 978 -1.11 -6.65 -16.75
CA GLU A 978 0.20 -6.04 -16.50
C GLU A 978 0.28 -4.67 -17.15
N THR A 979 0.62 -3.66 -16.34
CA THR A 979 0.71 -2.25 -16.76
C THR A 979 1.80 -2.05 -17.81
N ARG A 980 1.52 -1.17 -18.78
CA ARG A 980 2.50 -0.75 -19.78
C ARG A 980 3.78 -0.18 -19.17
N TYR A 981 3.71 0.43 -17.99
CA TYR A 981 4.89 0.96 -17.30
C TYR A 981 5.96 -0.11 -17.00
N VAL A 982 5.54 -1.35 -16.71
CA VAL A 982 6.44 -2.47 -16.41
C VAL A 982 7.05 -3.03 -17.70
N LYS A 983 6.28 -3.02 -18.81
CA LYS A 983 6.71 -3.48 -20.13
C LYS A 983 7.74 -2.56 -20.80
N LEU A 984 7.69 -1.25 -20.52
CA LEU A 984 8.63 -0.27 -21.08
C LEU A 984 10.00 -0.33 -20.39
N SER A 985 11.07 -0.28 -21.18
CA SER A 985 12.43 -0.53 -20.69
C SER A 985 13.14 0.76 -20.29
N THR A 986 13.09 1.79 -21.14
CA THR A 986 13.86 3.02 -20.93
C THR A 986 13.03 4.14 -20.31
N MET A 987 13.68 5.08 -19.63
CA MET A 987 12.97 6.22 -19.03
C MET A 987 12.41 7.18 -20.09
N LYS A 988 13.07 7.30 -21.25
CA LYS A 988 12.59 8.10 -22.38
C LYS A 988 11.27 7.55 -22.91
N GLU A 989 11.22 6.25 -23.25
CA GLU A 989 9.99 5.56 -23.68
C GLU A 989 8.85 5.73 -22.70
N LYS A 990 9.14 5.60 -21.40
CA LYS A 990 8.14 5.75 -20.33
C LYS A 990 7.53 7.15 -20.30
N VAL A 991 8.36 8.18 -20.42
CA VAL A 991 7.90 9.58 -20.38
C VAL A 991 7.17 9.94 -21.65
N ASP A 992 7.65 9.49 -22.81
CA ASP A 992 6.98 9.67 -24.10
C ASP A 992 5.59 9.01 -24.09
N ALA A 993 5.48 7.79 -23.56
CA ALA A 993 4.20 7.10 -23.43
C ALA A 993 3.26 7.79 -22.43
N GLN A 994 3.79 8.30 -21.31
CA GLN A 994 3.02 9.11 -20.36
C GLN A 994 2.43 10.36 -21.02
N LEU A 995 3.20 11.08 -21.83
CA LEU A 995 2.75 12.33 -22.45
C LEU A 995 1.81 12.09 -23.64
N LYS A 996 2.01 11.01 -24.41
CA LYS A 996 1.03 10.57 -25.42
C LYS A 996 -0.35 10.29 -24.84
N VAL A 997 -0.42 9.79 -23.61
CA VAL A 997 -1.70 9.61 -22.90
C VAL A 997 -2.30 10.97 -22.54
N ALA A 998 -1.50 11.93 -22.07
CA ALA A 998 -1.97 13.28 -21.77
C ALA A 998 -2.50 14.00 -23.02
N GLU A 999 -1.80 13.90 -24.16
CA GLU A 999 -2.23 14.46 -25.46
C GLU A 999 -3.62 13.95 -25.91
N LYS A 1000 -4.00 12.72 -25.52
CA LYS A 1000 -5.30 12.14 -25.86
C LYS A 1000 -6.42 12.59 -24.93
N ILE A 1001 -6.16 13.12 -23.74
CA ILE A 1001 -7.18 13.30 -22.71
C ILE A 1001 -7.56 14.76 -22.54
N ARG A 1002 -8.85 15.08 -22.68
CA ARG A 1002 -9.38 16.44 -22.43
C ARG A 1002 -9.16 16.92 -20.98
N ALA A 1003 -9.18 16.01 -20.02
CA ALA A 1003 -9.18 16.31 -18.59
C ALA A 1003 -7.81 16.70 -18.00
N ILE A 1004 -6.77 16.81 -18.83
CA ILE A 1004 -5.41 17.19 -18.40
C ILE A 1004 -4.71 17.99 -19.51
N ASP A 1005 -3.92 18.99 -19.11
CA ASP A 1005 -3.06 19.75 -20.04
C ASP A 1005 -1.68 19.09 -20.12
N GLU A 1006 -1.29 18.64 -21.31
CA GLU A 1006 0.01 18.01 -21.58
C GLU A 1006 1.20 18.91 -21.23
N ARG A 1007 1.05 20.24 -21.35
CA ARG A 1007 2.08 21.21 -20.95
C ARG A 1007 2.26 21.20 -19.44
N GLU A 1008 1.17 21.20 -18.66
CA GLU A 1008 1.23 21.13 -17.20
C GLU A 1008 1.90 19.81 -16.76
N VAL A 1009 1.59 18.69 -17.43
CA VAL A 1009 2.23 17.40 -17.15
C VAL A 1009 3.74 17.45 -17.42
N ALA A 1010 4.15 18.01 -18.56
CA ALA A 1010 5.57 18.14 -18.91
C ALA A 1010 6.33 19.00 -17.90
N GLU A 1011 5.78 20.14 -17.50
CA GLU A 1011 6.36 21.03 -16.49
C GLU A 1011 6.52 20.32 -15.14
N LEU A 1012 5.49 19.59 -14.70
CA LEU A 1012 5.51 18.86 -13.44
C LEU A 1012 6.54 17.73 -13.45
N VAL A 1013 6.68 16.97 -14.54
CA VAL A 1013 7.70 15.91 -14.66
C VAL A 1013 9.10 16.50 -14.60
N ILE A 1014 9.35 17.62 -15.28
CA ILE A 1014 10.65 18.30 -15.27
C ILE A 1014 10.98 18.82 -13.87
N ASP A 1015 10.08 19.55 -13.22
CA ASP A 1015 10.39 20.18 -11.93
C ASP A 1015 10.42 19.18 -10.75
N SER A 1016 9.47 18.24 -10.69
CA SER A 1016 9.34 17.34 -9.55
C SER A 1016 10.26 16.11 -9.60
N HIS A 1017 10.68 15.68 -10.80
CA HIS A 1017 11.55 14.51 -10.98
C HIS A 1017 12.92 14.88 -11.55
N PHE A 1018 12.99 15.40 -12.78
CA PHE A 1018 14.26 15.53 -13.50
C PHE A 1018 15.20 16.59 -12.91
N LEU A 1019 14.71 17.80 -12.65
CA LEU A 1019 15.51 18.87 -12.06
C LEU A 1019 15.98 18.48 -10.65
N ARG A 1020 15.09 17.93 -9.82
CA ARG A 1020 15.45 17.47 -8.45
C ARG A 1020 16.54 16.40 -8.47
N ASP A 1021 16.42 15.40 -9.35
CA ASP A 1021 17.43 14.35 -9.48
C ASP A 1021 18.76 14.89 -10.01
N THR A 1022 18.73 15.73 -11.05
CA THR A 1022 19.93 16.31 -11.67
C THR A 1022 20.70 17.21 -10.69
N TYR A 1023 20.02 18.13 -10.01
CA TYR A 1023 20.65 18.95 -8.95
C TYR A 1023 21.15 18.10 -7.78
N GLY A 1024 20.39 17.06 -7.39
CA GLY A 1024 20.78 16.12 -6.35
C GLY A 1024 22.09 15.40 -6.70
N ASN A 1025 22.18 14.86 -7.90
CA ASN A 1025 23.36 14.16 -8.41
C ASN A 1025 24.55 15.10 -8.61
N LEU A 1026 24.33 16.31 -9.12
CA LEU A 1026 25.37 17.34 -9.27
C LEU A 1026 25.98 17.72 -7.90
N ARG A 1027 25.12 17.95 -6.90
CA ARG A 1027 25.56 18.22 -5.53
C ARG A 1027 26.25 17.02 -4.88
N ALA A 1028 25.77 15.80 -5.15
CA ALA A 1028 26.40 14.59 -4.66
C ALA A 1028 27.78 14.38 -5.28
N PHE A 1029 27.93 14.66 -6.57
CA PHE A 1029 29.18 14.54 -7.33
C PHE A 1029 30.28 15.43 -6.75
N SER A 1030 29.98 16.70 -6.44
CA SER A 1030 30.95 17.62 -5.81
C SER A 1030 31.38 17.21 -4.39
N ARG A 1031 30.59 16.40 -3.70
CA ARG A 1031 30.83 15.97 -2.30
C ARG A 1031 31.19 14.48 -2.17
N GLN A 1032 31.42 13.81 -3.29
CA GLN A 1032 31.44 12.36 -3.35
C GLN A 1032 32.67 11.74 -2.67
N ARG A 1033 32.59 10.43 -2.45
CA ARG A 1033 33.70 9.60 -1.98
C ARG A 1033 34.20 8.73 -3.12
N PHE A 1034 35.38 8.15 -2.95
CA PHE A 1034 36.00 7.25 -3.91
C PHE A 1034 35.95 5.83 -3.35
N ARG A 1035 35.47 4.87 -4.14
CA ARG A 1035 35.33 3.46 -3.73
C ARG A 1035 36.28 2.57 -4.52
N CYS A 1036 36.98 1.68 -3.83
CA CYS A 1036 37.78 0.65 -4.50
C CYS A 1036 36.90 -0.47 -5.06
N VAL A 1037 37.12 -0.85 -6.31
CA VAL A 1037 36.38 -1.92 -7.00
C VAL A 1037 36.63 -3.31 -6.38
N LYS A 1038 37.83 -3.55 -5.83
CA LYS A 1038 38.21 -4.86 -5.29
C LYS A 1038 37.76 -5.05 -3.84
N CYS A 1039 38.06 -4.09 -2.95
CA CYS A 1039 37.83 -4.25 -1.50
C CYS A 1039 36.70 -3.38 -0.95
N ASN A 1040 36.06 -2.54 -1.77
CA ASN A 1040 35.02 -1.59 -1.36
C ASN A 1040 35.44 -0.57 -0.30
N ALA A 1041 36.75 -0.40 -0.05
CA ALA A 1041 37.24 0.68 0.80
C ALA A 1041 36.80 2.03 0.21
N SER A 1042 36.23 2.88 1.07
CA SER A 1042 35.77 4.22 0.71
C SER A 1042 36.73 5.26 1.25
N TYR A 1043 37.11 6.21 0.41
CA TYR A 1043 38.02 7.30 0.74
C TYR A 1043 37.32 8.64 0.49
N ARG A 1044 37.46 9.59 1.40
CA ARG A 1044 36.92 10.94 1.22
C ARG A 1044 37.62 11.70 0.08
N ARG A 1045 38.89 11.38 -0.19
CA ARG A 1045 39.71 11.96 -1.27
C ARG A 1045 40.49 10.84 -1.94
N VAL A 1046 40.88 11.03 -3.20
CA VAL A 1046 41.78 10.09 -3.88
C VAL A 1046 43.13 10.10 -3.15
N PRO A 1047 43.65 8.94 -2.69
CA PRO A 1047 45.02 8.87 -2.21
C PRO A 1047 45.98 9.34 -3.31
N LEU A 1048 47.05 10.07 -2.96
CA LEU A 1048 48.00 10.61 -3.93
C LEU A 1048 48.60 9.54 -4.86
N ILE A 1049 48.68 8.29 -4.39
CA ILE A 1049 49.14 7.13 -5.16
C ILE A 1049 48.18 6.73 -6.31
N GLY A 1050 46.97 7.30 -6.37
CA GLY A 1050 45.95 7.00 -7.39
C GLY A 1050 45.30 5.61 -7.27
N LYS A 1051 45.76 4.77 -6.36
CA LYS A 1051 45.28 3.40 -6.10
C LYS A 1051 44.77 3.26 -4.67
N CYS A 1052 43.98 2.21 -4.43
CA CYS A 1052 43.53 1.87 -3.09
C CYS A 1052 44.72 1.49 -2.20
N THR A 1053 44.85 2.15 -1.04
CA THR A 1053 45.92 1.88 -0.07
C THR A 1053 45.82 0.52 0.60
N LYS A 1054 44.66 -0.15 0.54
CA LYS A 1054 44.46 -1.48 1.16
C LYS A 1054 44.76 -2.65 0.23
N CYS A 1055 44.54 -2.52 -1.09
CA CYS A 1055 44.63 -3.65 -2.01
C CYS A 1055 45.17 -3.31 -3.41
N GLY A 1056 45.65 -2.08 -3.62
CA GLY A 1056 46.18 -1.61 -4.91
C GLY A 1056 45.14 -1.50 -6.04
N GLY A 1057 43.86 -1.76 -5.77
CA GLY A 1057 42.79 -1.72 -6.77
C GLY A 1057 42.44 -0.30 -7.25
N LYS A 1058 41.85 -0.20 -8.45
CA LYS A 1058 41.34 1.05 -9.03
C LYS A 1058 40.24 1.64 -8.14
N LEU A 1059 40.28 2.97 -8.00
CA LEU A 1059 39.27 3.76 -7.31
C LEU A 1059 38.30 4.33 -8.35
N LEU A 1060 37.01 4.21 -8.08
CA LEU A 1060 35.95 4.79 -8.89
C LEU A 1060 35.21 5.86 -8.10
N LEU A 1061 34.70 6.84 -8.84
CA LEU A 1061 33.72 7.80 -8.37
C LEU A 1061 32.45 7.05 -7.94
N THR A 1062 31.82 7.48 -6.85
CA THR A 1062 30.53 6.91 -6.43
C THR A 1062 29.37 7.44 -7.27
N VAL A 1063 29.51 8.64 -7.84
CA VAL A 1063 28.55 9.25 -8.77
C VAL A 1063 29.29 9.50 -10.08
N SER A 1064 28.76 8.98 -11.19
CA SER A 1064 29.35 9.15 -12.52
C SER A 1064 28.77 10.38 -13.23
N GLU A 1065 29.49 10.94 -14.20
CA GLU A 1065 28.98 12.00 -15.08
C GLU A 1065 27.67 11.59 -15.77
N GLY A 1066 27.60 10.35 -16.28
CA GLY A 1066 26.40 9.82 -16.93
C GLY A 1066 25.17 9.81 -16.01
N SER A 1067 25.36 9.69 -14.69
CA SER A 1067 24.25 9.79 -13.72
C SER A 1067 23.68 11.21 -13.62
N ILE A 1068 24.49 12.23 -13.89
CA ILE A 1068 24.08 13.65 -13.85
C ILE A 1068 23.42 14.04 -15.18
N ARG A 1069 24.02 13.65 -16.32
CA ARG A 1069 23.49 13.97 -17.65
C ARG A 1069 22.23 13.18 -18.04
N LYS A 1070 21.90 12.10 -17.31
CA LYS A 1070 20.84 11.13 -17.61
C LYS A 1070 19.51 11.72 -18.10
N TYR A 1071 19.06 12.83 -17.50
CA TYR A 1071 17.76 13.44 -17.83
C TYR A 1071 17.85 14.79 -18.54
N MET A 1072 19.05 15.30 -18.79
CA MET A 1072 19.22 16.66 -19.33
C MET A 1072 18.64 16.76 -20.74
N ASP A 1073 19.01 15.84 -21.63
CA ASP A 1073 18.56 15.87 -23.03
C ASP A 1073 17.04 15.63 -23.11
N ILE A 1074 16.51 14.67 -22.34
CA ILE A 1074 15.06 14.44 -22.24
C ILE A 1074 14.34 15.70 -21.76
N SER A 1075 14.87 16.40 -20.76
CA SER A 1075 14.24 17.62 -20.23
C SER A 1075 14.23 18.75 -21.26
N MET A 1076 15.30 18.89 -22.06
CA MET A 1076 15.37 19.87 -23.15
C MET A 1076 14.36 19.54 -24.25
N ASP A 1077 14.36 18.30 -24.75
CA ASP A 1077 13.43 17.81 -25.78
C ASP A 1077 11.97 18.10 -25.38
N LEU A 1078 11.60 17.80 -24.13
CA LEU A 1078 10.25 18.05 -23.60
C LEU A 1078 9.93 19.55 -23.47
N SER A 1079 10.91 20.34 -23.03
CA SER A 1079 10.73 21.78 -22.86
C SER A 1079 10.43 22.49 -24.19
N GLU A 1080 11.05 22.01 -25.27
CA GLU A 1080 10.84 22.51 -26.63
C GLU A 1080 9.53 21.98 -27.21
N LYS A 1081 9.30 20.67 -27.15
CA LYS A 1081 8.10 20.03 -27.73
C LYS A 1081 6.79 20.58 -27.16
N TYR A 1082 6.69 20.77 -25.85
CA TYR A 1082 5.45 21.19 -25.17
C TYR A 1082 5.42 22.68 -24.81
N ASN A 1083 6.39 23.46 -25.30
CA ASN A 1083 6.48 24.89 -25.09
C ASN A 1083 6.25 25.32 -23.62
N VAL A 1084 7.02 24.71 -22.70
CA VAL A 1084 6.94 24.99 -21.26
C VAL A 1084 7.28 26.44 -20.92
N SER A 1085 6.98 26.89 -19.70
CA SER A 1085 7.29 28.24 -19.23
C SER A 1085 8.75 28.66 -19.46
N ASP A 1086 8.96 29.92 -19.83
CA ASP A 1086 10.29 30.46 -20.13
C ASP A 1086 11.24 30.38 -18.94
N TYR A 1087 10.70 30.52 -17.72
CA TYR A 1087 11.47 30.31 -16.49
C TYR A 1087 12.09 28.90 -16.44
N LEU A 1088 11.30 27.87 -16.76
CA LEU A 1088 11.76 26.48 -16.72
C LEU A 1088 12.80 26.22 -17.83
N LYS A 1089 12.58 26.75 -19.04
CA LYS A 1089 13.55 26.67 -20.15
C LYS A 1089 14.88 27.31 -19.78
N GLN A 1090 14.86 28.54 -19.25
CA GLN A 1090 16.07 29.24 -18.81
C GLN A 1090 16.81 28.48 -17.70
N ARG A 1091 16.07 27.91 -16.75
CA ARG A 1091 16.64 27.09 -15.66
C ARG A 1091 17.32 25.83 -16.20
N LEU A 1092 16.72 25.14 -17.17
CA LEU A 1092 17.32 23.99 -17.84
C LEU A 1092 18.58 24.36 -18.63
N LEU A 1093 18.55 25.46 -19.38
CA LEU A 1093 19.71 25.96 -20.12
C LEU A 1093 20.88 26.34 -19.19
N LEU A 1094 20.57 26.99 -18.06
CA LEU A 1094 21.57 27.33 -17.06
C LEU A 1094 22.18 26.08 -16.42
N LEU A 1095 21.35 25.10 -16.07
CA LEU A 1095 21.82 23.82 -15.52
C LEU A 1095 22.69 23.05 -16.52
N LYS A 1096 22.32 23.03 -17.81
CA LYS A 1096 23.14 22.43 -18.87
C LYS A 1096 24.50 23.10 -18.96
N LYS A 1097 24.56 24.44 -18.95
CA LYS A 1097 25.82 25.21 -18.93
C LYS A 1097 26.67 24.91 -17.69
N GLU A 1098 26.06 24.77 -16.52
CA GLU A 1098 26.77 24.39 -15.28
C GLU A 1098 27.38 22.99 -15.39
N ILE A 1099 26.64 22.01 -15.91
CA ILE A 1099 27.12 20.65 -16.12
C ILE A 1099 28.26 20.65 -17.15
N ASP A 1100 28.08 21.32 -18.28
CA ASP A 1100 29.10 21.40 -19.32
C ASP A 1100 30.37 22.09 -18.80
N SER A 1101 30.26 23.18 -18.04
CA SER A 1101 31.41 23.84 -17.41
C SER A 1101 32.20 22.93 -16.45
N LEU A 1102 31.52 22.00 -15.76
CA LEU A 1102 32.16 21.08 -14.82
C LEU A 1102 32.90 19.92 -15.49
N PHE A 1103 32.44 19.45 -16.65
CA PHE A 1103 32.93 18.22 -17.29
C PHE A 1103 33.69 18.45 -18.60
N THR A 1104 33.41 19.54 -19.31
CA THR A 1104 34.04 19.83 -20.59
C THR A 1104 35.35 20.56 -20.33
N ASN A 1105 36.47 19.93 -20.69
CA ASN A 1105 37.77 20.57 -20.66
C ASN A 1105 38.06 21.13 -22.05
N ASP A 1106 38.17 22.46 -22.18
CA ASP A 1106 38.37 23.14 -23.48
C ASP A 1106 39.66 22.69 -24.20
N LEU A 1107 40.59 22.05 -23.50
CA LEU A 1107 41.83 21.48 -24.04
C LEU A 1107 41.66 20.13 -24.76
N SER A 1108 40.51 19.45 -24.63
CA SER A 1108 40.29 18.11 -25.18
C SER A 1108 38.89 17.94 -25.80
N LYS A 1109 38.52 18.83 -26.72
CA LYS A 1109 37.22 18.80 -27.40
C LYS A 1109 37.31 17.97 -28.68
N GLN A 1110 36.60 16.84 -28.74
CA GLN A 1110 36.39 16.11 -29.98
C GLN A 1110 35.21 16.76 -30.73
N VAL A 1111 35.49 17.37 -31.88
CA VAL A 1111 34.51 18.12 -32.67
C VAL A 1111 33.95 17.21 -33.76
N GLY A 1112 32.63 17.21 -33.95
CA GLY A 1112 32.01 16.51 -35.07
C GLY A 1112 32.42 17.16 -36.39
N LEU A 1113 32.58 16.37 -37.45
CA LEU A 1113 32.96 16.91 -38.77
C LEU A 1113 31.94 17.96 -39.28
N SER A 1114 30.67 17.83 -38.88
CA SER A 1114 29.58 18.77 -39.17
C SER A 1114 29.64 20.09 -38.41
N ASP A 1115 30.35 20.14 -37.29
CA ASP A 1115 30.58 21.39 -36.53
C ASP A 1115 31.85 22.10 -37.02
N PHE A 1116 32.65 21.43 -37.87
CA PHE A 1116 33.88 21.93 -38.46
C PHE A 1116 33.70 22.43 -39.91
N MET A 1117 32.72 21.85 -40.63
CA MET A 1117 32.23 22.34 -41.93
C MET A 1117 31.21 23.46 -41.73
#